data_AF-A0A7M7Q7A0-F1
#
_entry.id   AF-A0A7M7Q7A0-F1
#
_cell.length_a   1.000
_cell.length_b   1.000
_cell.length_c   1.000
_cell.angle_alpha   90.00
_cell.angle_beta   90.00
_cell.angle_gamma   90.00
#
_symmetry.space_group_name_H-M   'P 1'
#
loop_
_entity.id
_entity.type
_entity.pdbx_description
1 polymer ?
#
loop_
_entity_poly.entity_id
_entity_poly.type
_entity_poly.pdbx_seq_one_letter_code
_entity_poly.pdbx_strand_id
1 'polypeptide(L)'
;MLNAVKNIDNGRSMLLKNIDNGKRMLHQVLPKNKRMLNALSNIDNGKKMLVPLKDQNAMLNAAENIDNVKYVKVNRALPPKHHNDFNNDQSTASSFWSPTSKSGNVFPDEDTSRFFSTSHGILQTHPDSSAFQSGFGGIDNLGSRGITVRPPRTRPLDYSERATAELRRNPSLSAPDECARACREGDQPRICYYHFTLEYYTVLGAACQVCTPNATNTVWSHCQCVLADGVERGILTANRMIPGPSIQVCEGDKVVIDVENHMEGMEVTIHWHGIWQKGSQYYDGVPFVTQCPIQQGTTFRYQWTAGNAGTHFWHAHTGLQKMDGLYGSIVVRQPPSKDPNSNLYDYDLTTHVVLISDWMHEDAAERFPGRLAVNTGQDPETVLINGKGQFRDPNTGFMTNTPFEIFTITSGRRYRFRMINSFGSVCPAQITFQGHKLTLIATDGEPVHPIDVNTIISFSGERYDFVINADQEIGAYWIQLRGLGECGIKRAQQLAILRYARGPYHPSTEPPTYDFGLPQGVVLNPLDAICNRPREDAVCISQLKNARSIDEGLLQERPDVKIFLPFRFLFYRPEEVFQPNTYNRYLVAPTGDHVISLVDEISFTFPPSPPLSQINDIPPEQFCNGDNRPADCGANCMCTHKVDIPFNAIVEVVLVDEVQQPNLSHPFHLHGYAFKVIGIGRSPDKNVKKINLKHALDLDRRGLLHREFNLPPSKDTIAVPNNGYVVFRFRADNPAKDTGSLPFWNQLIR
;
A
#
# COMPACT_ATOMS: atom_id res chain seq x y z
N MET A 1 -21.35 29.95 32.45
CA MET A 1 -22.19 29.56 33.61
C MET A 1 -21.60 28.28 34.18
N LEU A 2 -21.14 28.15 35.43
CA LEU A 2 -20.76 29.09 36.52
C LEU A 2 -19.22 28.90 36.77
N ASN A 3 -18.40 29.83 37.28
CA ASN A 3 -18.37 30.46 38.62
C ASN A 3 -18.33 29.42 39.78
N ALA A 4 -17.68 29.58 40.93
CA ALA A 4 -16.84 30.63 41.57
C ALA A 4 -16.23 30.00 42.88
N VAL A 5 -15.26 30.49 43.67
CA VAL A 5 -14.36 31.68 43.74
C VAL A 5 -13.18 31.31 44.69
N LYS A 6 -11.90 31.66 44.44
CA LYS A 6 -11.11 32.76 45.10
C LYS A 6 -11.23 32.81 46.65
N ASN A 7 -10.17 32.93 47.47
CA ASN A 7 -9.25 34.08 47.59
C ASN A 7 -8.33 33.96 48.86
N ILE A 8 -7.15 34.64 48.87
CA ILE A 8 -6.53 35.39 50.03
C ILE A 8 -5.93 34.54 51.19
N ASP A 9 -4.75 34.80 51.80
CA ASP A 9 -3.71 35.86 51.64
C ASP A 9 -2.30 35.46 52.18
N ASN A 10 -1.33 36.40 52.06
CA ASN A 10 -0.04 36.52 52.78
C ASN A 10 1.10 35.49 52.48
N GLY A 11 2.38 35.86 52.33
CA GLY A 11 2.98 37.21 52.19
C GLY A 11 4.40 37.31 52.79
N ARG A 12 5.43 37.60 51.97
CA ARG A 12 6.61 38.41 52.34
C ARG A 12 7.51 38.75 51.14
N SER A 13 7.75 40.04 50.95
CA SER A 13 8.90 40.61 50.22
C SER A 13 10.09 40.77 51.23
N MET A 14 11.27 41.31 50.93
CA MET A 14 11.80 42.08 49.79
C MET A 14 13.32 42.08 49.88
N LEU A 15 14.05 42.09 48.76
CA LEU A 15 15.28 42.89 48.66
C LEU A 15 15.54 43.23 47.19
N LEU A 16 15.66 44.52 46.95
CA LEU A 16 15.60 45.18 45.64
C LEU A 16 16.48 46.44 45.76
N LYS A 17 16.72 47.12 44.63
CA LYS A 17 17.39 48.43 44.46
C LYS A 17 18.90 48.36 44.15
N ASN A 18 19.44 49.11 43.17
CA ASN A 18 18.78 50.10 42.29
C ASN A 18 19.67 50.57 41.10
N ILE A 19 19.03 51.01 39.99
CA ILE A 19 19.33 52.25 39.19
C ILE A 19 20.67 52.30 38.43
N ASP A 20 20.81 52.75 37.16
CA ASP A 20 19.93 53.34 36.12
C ASP A 20 20.74 53.48 34.80
N ASN A 21 20.26 53.83 33.59
CA ASN A 21 18.93 53.90 32.94
C ASN A 21 19.19 53.94 31.40
N GLY A 22 18.22 53.61 30.51
CA GLY A 22 18.54 53.72 29.06
C GLY A 22 17.61 53.21 27.94
N LYS A 23 16.28 53.31 28.05
CA LYS A 23 15.27 53.14 26.96
C LYS A 23 15.11 51.76 26.26
N ARG A 24 13.85 51.30 26.20
CA ARG A 24 13.32 50.26 25.29
C ARG A 24 12.77 50.90 24.00
N MET A 25 12.74 50.17 22.87
CA MET A 25 11.50 49.59 22.30
C MET A 25 11.66 48.90 20.92
N LEU A 26 10.90 47.80 20.76
CA LEU A 26 10.27 47.21 19.57
C LEU A 26 11.05 46.62 18.35
N HIS A 27 10.73 45.34 18.12
CA HIS A 27 10.49 44.61 16.86
C HIS A 27 11.60 43.97 15.98
N GLN A 28 11.28 42.71 15.65
CA GLN A 28 11.46 41.96 14.39
C GLN A 28 12.70 41.07 14.12
N VAL A 29 12.42 39.75 14.13
CA VAL A 29 12.59 38.79 13.01
C VAL A 29 13.98 38.65 12.36
N LEU A 30 14.72 37.61 12.78
CA LEU A 30 15.47 36.62 11.94
C LEU A 30 16.57 35.89 12.76
N PRO A 31 16.70 34.57 12.60
CA PRO A 31 18.02 33.94 12.49
C PRO A 31 18.09 33.08 11.20
N LYS A 32 18.82 33.52 10.17
CA LYS A 32 20.26 33.26 9.96
C LYS A 32 20.65 31.78 9.84
N ASN A 33 20.60 31.29 8.59
CA ASN A 33 21.38 30.14 8.14
C ASN A 33 22.88 30.33 8.45
N LYS A 34 23.50 29.29 9.01
CA LYS A 34 24.95 29.21 9.26
C LYS A 34 25.49 27.85 8.79
N ARG A 35 25.69 27.69 7.48
CA ARG A 35 26.46 26.57 6.89
C ARG A 35 26.94 26.87 5.46
N MET A 36 27.63 28.00 5.31
CA MET A 36 28.39 28.31 4.09
C MET A 36 29.72 28.98 4.47
N LEU A 37 30.58 28.20 5.11
CA LEU A 37 31.94 28.58 5.53
C LEU A 37 32.72 27.31 5.87
N ASN A 38 33.11 26.56 4.82
CA ASN A 38 34.19 25.56 4.82
C ASN A 38 34.42 25.02 3.38
N ALA A 39 34.67 25.95 2.46
CA ALA A 39 35.23 25.68 1.14
C ALA A 39 35.87 26.98 0.64
N LEU A 40 37.19 27.10 0.83
CA LEU A 40 38.15 28.03 0.18
C LEU A 40 39.38 28.22 1.10
N SER A 41 40.22 27.20 1.16
CA SER A 41 41.66 27.37 1.38
C SER A 41 42.39 26.40 0.43
N ASN A 42 43.58 26.82 -0.02
CA ASN A 42 44.45 26.12 -0.98
C ASN A 42 43.95 26.09 -2.44
N ILE A 43 44.37 27.08 -3.23
CA ILE A 43 45.39 26.92 -4.29
C ILE A 43 45.84 28.32 -4.73
N ASP A 44 47.13 28.44 -5.08
CA ASP A 44 47.84 29.71 -5.28
C ASP A 44 48.23 29.94 -6.76
N ASN A 45 48.54 31.20 -7.09
CA ASN A 45 49.22 31.70 -8.31
C ASN A 45 48.51 31.66 -9.69
N GLY A 46 47.93 32.82 -10.06
CA GLY A 46 48.61 33.71 -11.02
C GLY A 46 48.11 33.83 -12.48
N LYS A 47 47.31 34.87 -12.78
CA LYS A 47 47.59 35.95 -13.76
C LYS A 47 46.37 36.88 -14.04
N LYS A 48 46.66 38.19 -14.00
CA LYS A 48 46.02 39.42 -14.58
C LYS A 48 44.93 39.22 -15.68
N MET A 49 43.94 40.11 -15.89
CA MET A 49 43.96 41.59 -15.79
C MET A 49 42.54 42.26 -15.85
N LEU A 50 42.35 43.41 -15.15
CA LEU A 50 41.37 44.53 -15.34
C LEU A 50 39.82 44.23 -15.37
N VAL A 51 38.92 44.77 -14.51
CA VAL A 51 38.58 46.17 -14.08
C VAL A 51 37.77 46.97 -15.14
N PRO A 52 36.69 47.75 -14.84
CA PRO A 52 36.17 48.23 -13.52
C PRO A 52 34.66 48.02 -13.20
N LEU A 53 34.29 48.30 -11.94
CA LEU A 53 32.92 48.60 -11.49
C LEU A 53 32.51 50.07 -11.77
N LYS A 54 31.20 50.34 -11.82
CA LYS A 54 30.49 51.55 -11.33
C LYS A 54 28.97 51.30 -11.43
N ASP A 55 28.10 51.77 -10.54
CA ASP A 55 28.27 52.22 -9.15
C ASP A 55 26.90 52.08 -8.43
N GLN A 56 26.87 51.93 -7.11
CA GLN A 56 25.61 51.84 -6.36
C GLN A 56 25.06 53.24 -5.99
N ASN A 57 23.74 53.44 -6.11
CA ASN A 57 22.87 53.92 -5.00
C ASN A 57 21.51 54.43 -5.51
N ALA A 58 20.42 53.92 -4.93
CA ALA A 58 19.43 54.70 -4.16
C ALA A 58 18.12 53.89 -3.97
N MET A 59 17.79 53.56 -2.71
CA MET A 59 16.40 53.28 -2.32
C MET A 59 15.76 54.59 -1.84
N LEU A 60 14.46 54.79 -2.12
CA LEU A 60 13.37 55.06 -1.15
C LEU A 60 12.18 55.81 -1.76
N ASN A 61 11.00 55.51 -1.18
CA ASN A 61 9.69 56.18 -1.31
C ASN A 61 9.00 56.03 -2.69
N ALA A 62 7.86 55.37 -2.86
CA ALA A 62 6.61 55.23 -2.07
C ALA A 62 5.67 56.44 -2.15
N ALA A 63 4.54 56.26 -2.87
CA ALA A 63 3.16 56.54 -2.45
C ALA A 63 2.22 56.62 -3.70
N GLU A 64 1.09 55.91 -3.65
CA GLU A 64 -0.26 56.40 -4.06
C GLU A 64 -0.52 56.88 -5.53
N ASN A 65 -1.69 56.76 -6.16
CA ASN A 65 -3.02 56.26 -5.77
C ASN A 65 -3.95 56.06 -7.02
N ILE A 66 -5.19 55.59 -6.77
CA ILE A 66 -6.45 55.84 -7.53
C ILE A 66 -6.83 54.98 -8.76
N ASP A 67 -8.00 54.32 -8.60
CA ASP A 67 -8.90 53.75 -9.63
C ASP A 67 -9.65 54.82 -10.48
N ASN A 68 -10.14 54.43 -11.68
CA ASN A 68 -11.56 54.50 -12.12
C ASN A 68 -11.79 54.84 -13.62
N VAL A 69 -13.04 54.55 -14.07
CA VAL A 69 -13.76 55.11 -15.25
C VAL A 69 -13.43 54.51 -16.63
N LYS A 70 -14.37 54.27 -17.57
CA LYS A 70 -15.75 53.69 -17.59
C LYS A 70 -16.24 53.63 -19.06
N TYR A 71 -17.23 52.78 -19.31
CA TYR A 71 -18.05 52.61 -20.54
C TYR A 71 -18.49 53.89 -21.29
N VAL A 72 -18.68 53.74 -22.62
CA VAL A 72 -19.72 54.42 -23.44
C VAL A 72 -20.37 53.41 -24.41
N LYS A 73 -21.61 53.68 -24.86
CA LYS A 73 -22.55 52.75 -25.53
C LYS A 73 -23.12 53.36 -26.85
N VAL A 74 -23.43 52.51 -27.85
CA VAL A 74 -24.62 52.61 -28.77
C VAL A 74 -24.57 53.71 -29.88
N ASN A 75 -25.07 53.60 -31.14
CA ASN A 75 -26.17 52.82 -31.76
C ASN A 75 -26.06 52.56 -33.30
N ARG A 76 -26.62 51.41 -33.76
CA ARG A 76 -27.37 51.07 -35.02
C ARG A 76 -27.11 51.70 -36.42
N ALA A 77 -27.02 50.80 -37.44
CA ALA A 77 -27.97 50.68 -38.57
C ALA A 77 -27.94 49.24 -39.20
N LEU A 78 -28.93 48.87 -40.03
CA LEU A 78 -29.30 47.53 -40.57
C LEU A 78 -29.78 47.66 -42.04
N PRO A 79 -30.29 46.65 -42.80
CA PRO A 79 -30.09 45.17 -42.91
C PRO A 79 -29.74 44.80 -44.41
N PRO A 80 -30.12 43.68 -45.12
CA PRO A 80 -30.79 42.37 -44.81
C PRO A 80 -30.09 41.11 -45.45
N LYS A 81 -30.51 39.81 -45.35
CA LYS A 81 -31.47 39.01 -44.52
C LYS A 81 -31.20 37.47 -44.67
N HIS A 82 -31.90 36.67 -43.85
CA HIS A 82 -32.13 35.19 -43.82
C HIS A 82 -31.22 34.39 -42.84
N HIS A 83 -31.69 33.95 -41.65
CA HIS A 83 -32.69 32.91 -41.29
C HIS A 83 -32.23 31.49 -41.69
N ASN A 84 -32.04 30.47 -40.83
CA ASN A 84 -32.52 30.14 -39.45
C ASN A 84 -31.53 29.17 -38.74
N ASP A 85 -31.58 28.78 -37.45
CA ASP A 85 -32.11 29.33 -36.16
C ASP A 85 -31.73 28.35 -34.99
N PHE A 86 -32.12 28.64 -33.73
CA PHE A 86 -32.03 27.83 -32.48
C PHE A 86 -30.71 27.70 -31.67
N ASN A 87 -30.88 27.38 -30.38
CA ASN A 87 -30.02 27.74 -29.23
C ASN A 87 -29.09 26.63 -28.71
N ASN A 88 -28.11 27.06 -27.90
CA ASN A 88 -27.39 26.21 -26.93
C ASN A 88 -28.28 25.84 -25.74
N ASP A 89 -28.05 24.65 -25.17
CA ASP A 89 -28.52 24.28 -23.82
C ASP A 89 -27.39 23.64 -23.00
N GLN A 90 -27.49 23.77 -21.68
CA GLN A 90 -26.59 23.13 -20.70
C GLN A 90 -27.20 21.84 -20.14
N SER A 91 -26.34 21.03 -19.51
CA SER A 91 -26.62 19.99 -18.51
C SER A 91 -27.07 18.59 -18.99
N THR A 92 -26.25 17.61 -18.56
CA THR A 92 -26.61 16.27 -18.05
C THR A 92 -27.69 15.45 -18.76
N ALA A 93 -27.27 14.44 -19.52
CA ALA A 93 -28.10 13.32 -19.94
C ALA A 93 -27.56 11.99 -19.43
N SER A 94 -28.33 11.33 -18.57
CA SER A 94 -28.16 9.92 -18.21
C SER A 94 -29.05 9.07 -19.10
N SER A 95 -28.57 7.87 -19.50
CA SER A 95 -29.35 6.77 -20.09
C SER A 95 -30.06 7.03 -21.45
N PHE A 96 -30.33 6.06 -22.32
CA PHE A 96 -29.61 4.82 -22.69
C PHE A 96 -30.09 4.44 -24.12
N TRP A 97 -29.52 3.39 -24.69
CA TRP A 97 -29.76 2.90 -26.05
C TRP A 97 -31.23 2.71 -26.47
N SER A 98 -31.50 2.92 -27.77
CA SER A 98 -32.48 2.13 -28.53
C SER A 98 -32.03 1.97 -29.99
N PRO A 99 -32.05 0.75 -30.55
CA PRO A 99 -31.57 0.48 -31.90
C PRO A 99 -32.67 0.71 -32.95
N THR A 100 -32.28 1.11 -34.15
CA THR A 100 -33.14 1.02 -35.35
C THR A 100 -32.41 0.23 -36.44
N SER A 101 -32.74 -1.05 -36.58
CA SER A 101 -32.36 -1.87 -37.74
C SER A 101 -33.56 -2.02 -38.68
N LYS A 102 -33.30 -1.92 -39.99
CA LYS A 102 -34.32 -2.13 -41.03
C LYS A 102 -34.44 -3.60 -41.42
N SER A 103 -35.65 -3.95 -41.85
CA SER A 103 -36.12 -5.28 -42.25
C SER A 103 -35.31 -5.96 -43.36
N GLY A 104 -35.19 -7.29 -43.26
CA GLY A 104 -34.83 -8.19 -44.37
C GLY A 104 -35.21 -9.64 -44.05
N ASN A 105 -36.38 -10.09 -44.50
CA ASN A 105 -36.83 -11.49 -44.37
C ASN A 105 -36.05 -12.40 -45.34
N VAL A 106 -35.73 -13.65 -44.96
CA VAL A 106 -36.24 -14.86 -45.66
C VAL A 106 -36.12 -16.15 -44.79
N PHE A 107 -37.10 -17.06 -44.97
CA PHE A 107 -37.15 -18.51 -44.65
C PHE A 107 -37.47 -19.00 -43.22
N PRO A 108 -38.13 -20.19 -43.07
CA PRO A 108 -39.10 -20.38 -41.98
C PRO A 108 -39.06 -21.73 -41.20
N ASP A 109 -39.91 -21.78 -40.17
CA ASP A 109 -40.63 -22.92 -39.58
C ASP A 109 -39.95 -24.00 -38.70
N GLU A 110 -40.82 -24.58 -37.85
CA GLU A 110 -40.69 -25.72 -36.92
C GLU A 110 -39.80 -25.56 -35.65
N ASP A 111 -40.21 -25.94 -34.43
CA ASP A 111 -41.55 -26.20 -33.84
C ASP A 111 -41.44 -26.18 -32.27
N THR A 112 -42.55 -26.29 -31.55
CA THR A 112 -42.71 -26.64 -30.10
C THR A 112 -42.56 -25.54 -29.01
N SER A 113 -43.60 -24.71 -28.88
CA SER A 113 -44.63 -24.82 -27.80
C SER A 113 -44.25 -25.62 -26.52
N ARG A 114 -44.51 -25.22 -25.24
CA ARG A 114 -45.39 -24.19 -24.60
C ARG A 114 -45.05 -23.90 -23.10
N PHE A 115 -45.72 -22.85 -22.57
CA PHE A 115 -46.15 -22.56 -21.17
C PHE A 115 -45.27 -21.62 -20.30
N PHE A 116 -45.79 -20.73 -19.45
CA PHE A 116 -47.18 -20.23 -19.14
C PHE A 116 -47.18 -18.68 -19.21
N SER A 117 -48.03 -18.00 -19.98
CA SER A 117 -49.41 -17.52 -19.72
C SER A 117 -49.65 -16.56 -18.52
N THR A 118 -49.90 -15.27 -18.85
CA THR A 118 -50.86 -14.30 -18.23
C THR A 118 -50.65 -13.85 -16.76
N SER A 119 -50.97 -12.63 -16.30
CA SER A 119 -51.62 -11.41 -16.85
C SER A 119 -51.33 -10.22 -15.89
N HIS A 120 -50.86 -9.05 -16.34
CA HIS A 120 -51.62 -7.84 -16.76
C HIS A 120 -52.51 -7.14 -15.70
N GLY A 121 -52.29 -5.83 -15.51
CA GLY A 121 -53.02 -4.91 -14.61
C GLY A 121 -52.08 -3.86 -13.98
N ILE A 122 -51.61 -2.82 -14.69
CA ILE A 122 -52.28 -1.55 -15.08
C ILE A 122 -52.34 -0.48 -13.97
N LEU A 123 -51.79 0.70 -14.33
CA LEU A 123 -52.00 2.09 -13.83
C LEU A 123 -51.14 2.72 -12.70
N GLN A 124 -50.49 3.80 -13.14
CA GLN A 124 -50.46 5.18 -12.61
C GLN A 124 -49.41 5.63 -11.59
N THR A 125 -49.06 6.91 -11.75
CA THR A 125 -47.84 7.58 -11.29
C THR A 125 -48.15 8.89 -10.58
N HIS A 126 -47.43 9.15 -9.48
CA HIS A 126 -47.44 10.36 -8.64
C HIS A 126 -48.71 10.62 -7.81
N PRO A 127 -48.55 11.26 -6.64
CA PRO A 127 -48.79 12.70 -6.62
C PRO A 127 -47.71 13.54 -5.91
N ASP A 128 -47.87 14.84 -6.07
CA ASP A 128 -47.06 15.94 -5.53
C ASP A 128 -47.26 16.23 -4.04
N SER A 129 -46.37 17.08 -3.54
CA SER A 129 -46.36 17.68 -2.20
C SER A 129 -47.66 18.40 -1.77
N SER A 130 -47.98 18.36 -0.48
CA SER A 130 -48.59 19.47 0.26
C SER A 130 -48.37 19.33 1.77
N ALA A 131 -48.56 20.42 2.52
CA ALA A 131 -47.94 20.66 3.82
C ALA A 131 -48.85 20.44 5.06
N PHE A 132 -48.38 20.98 6.20
CA PHE A 132 -48.98 21.08 7.54
C PHE A 132 -48.82 19.86 8.46
N GLN A 133 -48.74 19.99 9.78
CA GLN A 133 -48.19 20.96 10.76
C GLN A 133 -48.53 20.35 12.14
N SER A 134 -47.86 20.77 13.21
CA SER A 134 -48.02 20.26 14.58
C SER A 134 -49.41 20.48 15.21
N GLY A 135 -49.88 19.53 16.02
CA GLY A 135 -51.05 19.69 16.90
C GLY A 135 -51.06 18.67 18.06
N PHE A 136 -51.26 19.15 19.30
CA PHE A 136 -51.23 18.36 20.54
C PHE A 136 -52.61 17.80 20.94
N GLY A 137 -52.61 16.62 21.59
CA GLY A 137 -53.49 16.33 22.73
C GLY A 137 -54.84 15.64 22.45
N GLY A 138 -55.30 14.84 23.42
CA GLY A 138 -56.64 14.25 23.46
C GLY A 138 -56.66 12.79 23.93
N ILE A 139 -57.25 12.54 25.09
CA ILE A 139 -57.48 11.20 25.68
C ILE A 139 -58.96 10.89 25.54
N ASP A 140 -59.36 9.69 25.10
CA ASP A 140 -60.37 8.85 25.81
C ASP A 140 -60.73 7.50 25.14
N ASN A 141 -60.50 6.44 25.91
CA ASN A 141 -61.38 5.30 26.25
C ASN A 141 -62.23 4.46 25.25
N LEU A 142 -62.18 3.14 25.53
CA LEU A 142 -63.14 2.05 25.26
C LEU A 142 -63.54 1.67 23.81
N GLY A 143 -62.77 0.73 23.25
CA GLY A 143 -63.24 -0.67 23.16
C GLY A 143 -64.30 -1.06 22.11
N SER A 144 -63.84 -1.58 20.97
CA SER A 144 -64.51 -2.68 20.24
C SER A 144 -63.54 -3.47 19.37
N ARG A 145 -63.83 -4.76 19.16
CA ARG A 145 -62.94 -5.72 18.47
C ARG A 145 -62.99 -5.54 16.95
N GLY A 146 -61.82 -5.33 16.33
CA GLY A 146 -61.62 -5.38 14.89
C GLY A 146 -60.15 -5.68 14.58
N ILE A 147 -59.89 -6.61 13.66
CA ILE A 147 -58.53 -7.08 13.35
C ILE A 147 -57.76 -5.99 12.60
N THR A 148 -56.80 -5.37 13.27
CA THR A 148 -55.82 -4.48 12.63
C THR A 148 -54.58 -5.28 12.26
N VAL A 149 -54.40 -5.52 10.96
CA VAL A 149 -53.10 -5.96 10.42
C VAL A 149 -52.11 -4.84 10.70
N ARG A 150 -51.16 -5.09 11.61
CA ARG A 150 -50.05 -4.15 11.82
C ARG A 150 -49.26 -4.06 10.51
N PRO A 151 -48.90 -2.87 10.02
CA PRO A 151 -47.86 -2.78 9.01
C PRO A 151 -46.61 -3.46 9.57
N PRO A 152 -45.77 -4.10 8.73
CA PRO A 152 -44.53 -4.68 9.22
C PRO A 152 -43.76 -3.56 9.92
N ARG A 153 -43.43 -3.76 11.19
CA ARG A 153 -42.39 -2.94 11.83
C ARG A 153 -41.18 -3.07 10.94
N THR A 154 -40.82 -1.99 10.24
CA THR A 154 -39.47 -1.82 9.73
C THR A 154 -38.57 -1.95 10.94
N ARG A 155 -37.94 -3.12 11.11
CA ARG A 155 -36.86 -3.25 12.06
C ARG A 155 -35.85 -2.17 11.66
N PRO A 156 -35.26 -1.41 12.61
CA PRO A 156 -34.04 -0.68 12.32
C PRO A 156 -33.09 -1.64 11.60
N LEU A 157 -32.43 -1.16 10.54
CA LEU A 157 -31.46 -1.98 9.81
C LEU A 157 -30.41 -2.45 10.82
N ASP A 158 -30.46 -3.74 11.16
CA ASP A 158 -29.53 -4.32 12.10
C ASP A 158 -28.22 -4.62 11.35
N TYR A 159 -27.36 -3.60 11.29
CA TYR A 159 -26.07 -3.69 10.64
C TYR A 159 -25.15 -4.73 11.30
N SER A 160 -25.42 -5.16 12.55
CA SER A 160 -24.68 -6.25 13.19
C SER A 160 -24.97 -7.62 12.56
N GLU A 161 -26.17 -7.79 11.98
CA GLU A 161 -26.55 -9.06 11.37
C GLU A 161 -26.04 -9.24 9.94
N ARG A 162 -25.76 -8.18 9.15
CA ARG A 162 -25.43 -8.31 7.72
C ARG A 162 -24.24 -9.23 7.43
N ALA A 163 -23.12 -9.06 8.13
CA ALA A 163 -21.93 -9.89 7.96
C ALA A 163 -22.19 -11.39 8.29
N THR A 164 -23.14 -11.68 9.18
CA THR A 164 -23.55 -13.06 9.50
C THR A 164 -24.81 -13.51 8.74
N ALA A 165 -25.54 -12.62 8.08
CA ALA A 165 -26.79 -12.93 7.39
C ALA A 165 -26.55 -13.82 6.18
N GLU A 166 -25.42 -13.66 5.49
CA GLU A 166 -25.04 -14.56 4.40
C GLU A 166 -24.68 -15.96 4.92
N LEU A 167 -23.91 -16.07 6.00
CA LEU A 167 -23.62 -17.34 6.68
C LEU A 167 -24.90 -18.04 7.15
N ARG A 168 -25.86 -17.28 7.70
CA ARG A 168 -27.17 -17.81 8.13
C ARG A 168 -28.07 -18.23 6.96
N ARG A 169 -27.98 -17.56 5.80
CA ARG A 169 -28.76 -17.87 4.60
C ARG A 169 -28.17 -19.03 3.80
N ASN A 170 -26.85 -19.19 3.82
CA ASN A 170 -26.15 -20.22 3.07
C ASN A 170 -25.29 -21.10 3.99
N PRO A 171 -25.81 -22.26 4.47
CA PRO A 171 -25.09 -23.16 5.36
C PRO A 171 -23.91 -23.90 4.69
N SER A 172 -23.64 -23.69 3.39
CA SER A 172 -22.41 -24.18 2.75
C SER A 172 -21.21 -23.25 2.97
N LEU A 173 -21.42 -22.05 3.51
CA LEU A 173 -20.35 -21.12 3.84
C LEU A 173 -19.85 -21.36 5.26
N SER A 174 -18.53 -21.42 5.42
CA SER A 174 -17.86 -21.47 6.71
C SER A 174 -17.45 -20.08 7.16
N ALA A 175 -17.59 -19.84 8.46
CA ALA A 175 -17.21 -18.59 9.09
C ALA A 175 -15.67 -18.49 9.27
N PRO A 176 -15.10 -17.27 9.39
CA PRO A 176 -13.65 -17.05 9.55
C PRO A 176 -12.94 -17.87 10.64
N ASP A 177 -13.56 -18.14 11.79
CA ASP A 177 -13.03 -19.02 12.85
C ASP A 177 -13.08 -20.50 12.45
N GLU A 178 -14.16 -20.94 11.82
CA GLU A 178 -14.28 -22.30 11.26
C GLU A 178 -13.25 -22.57 10.16
N CYS A 179 -12.80 -21.52 9.47
CA CYS A 179 -11.74 -21.60 8.47
C CYS A 179 -10.33 -21.53 9.07
N ALA A 180 -10.15 -20.79 10.17
CA ALA A 180 -8.90 -20.62 10.93
C ALA A 180 -8.50 -21.89 11.72
N ARG A 181 -8.37 -23.02 11.02
CA ARG A 181 -8.13 -24.36 11.56
C ARG A 181 -6.73 -24.89 11.26
N ALA A 182 -6.35 -25.96 11.94
CA ALA A 182 -5.21 -26.80 11.55
C ALA A 182 -5.61 -27.70 10.37
N CYS A 183 -4.85 -27.66 9.29
CA CYS A 183 -5.12 -28.41 8.06
C CYS A 183 -4.57 -29.84 8.14
N ARG A 184 -5.35 -30.82 7.67
CA ARG A 184 -4.96 -32.23 7.62
C ARG A 184 -5.04 -32.77 6.20
N GLU A 185 -4.29 -33.83 5.94
CA GLU A 185 -4.31 -34.50 4.66
C GLU A 185 -5.66 -35.23 4.46
N GLY A 186 -6.30 -35.02 3.31
CA GLY A 186 -7.64 -35.56 3.03
C GLY A 186 -8.82 -34.75 3.58
N ASP A 187 -8.58 -33.65 4.32
CA ASP A 187 -9.64 -32.71 4.69
C ASP A 187 -10.37 -32.19 3.45
N GLN A 188 -11.70 -32.14 3.51
CA GLN A 188 -12.49 -31.53 2.43
C GLN A 188 -12.33 -30.00 2.45
N PRO A 189 -12.13 -29.35 1.29
CA PRO A 189 -12.12 -27.90 1.17
C PRO A 189 -13.39 -27.24 1.72
N ARG A 190 -13.23 -26.13 2.42
CA ARG A 190 -14.33 -25.27 2.90
C ARG A 190 -14.54 -24.08 1.97
N ILE A 191 -15.72 -23.47 2.04
CA ILE A 191 -16.00 -22.18 1.40
C ILE A 191 -15.95 -21.10 2.48
N CYS A 192 -14.80 -20.46 2.62
CA CYS A 192 -14.52 -19.47 3.66
C CYS A 192 -15.06 -18.10 3.26
N TYR A 193 -16.10 -17.64 3.96
CA TYR A 193 -16.76 -16.37 3.66
C TYR A 193 -16.28 -15.26 4.58
N TYR A 194 -15.88 -14.13 3.99
CA TYR A 194 -15.50 -12.90 4.67
C TYR A 194 -16.37 -11.75 4.16
N HIS A 195 -16.60 -10.76 5.02
CA HIS A 195 -17.31 -9.53 4.67
C HIS A 195 -16.50 -8.36 5.19
N PHE A 196 -16.09 -7.46 4.30
CA PHE A 196 -15.30 -6.26 4.58
C PHE A 196 -16.17 -5.02 4.30
N THR A 197 -16.57 -4.32 5.36
CA THR A 197 -17.12 -2.97 5.26
C THR A 197 -15.95 -1.99 5.32
N LEU A 198 -15.76 -1.20 4.27
CA LEU A 198 -14.68 -0.21 4.17
C LEU A 198 -15.21 1.18 4.51
N GLU A 199 -14.70 1.83 5.56
CA GLU A 199 -15.18 3.14 6.01
C GLU A 199 -14.05 4.07 6.48
N TYR A 200 -14.32 5.37 6.44
CA TYR A 200 -13.56 6.37 7.20
C TYR A 200 -13.73 6.12 8.70
N TYR A 201 -12.63 6.14 9.44
CA TYR A 201 -12.61 5.93 10.88
C TYR A 201 -11.59 6.85 11.56
N THR A 202 -11.40 6.73 12.88
CA THR A 202 -10.53 7.64 13.64
C THR A 202 -9.76 6.90 14.73
N VAL A 203 -8.45 7.15 14.80
CA VAL A 203 -7.57 6.69 15.89
C VAL A 203 -7.97 7.36 17.19
N LEU A 204 -7.98 6.63 18.32
CA LEU A 204 -8.46 7.10 19.63
C LEU A 204 -9.93 7.57 19.66
N GLY A 205 -10.73 7.23 18.65
CA GLY A 205 -12.16 7.56 18.60
C GLY A 205 -12.99 6.94 19.73
N ALA A 206 -14.27 7.34 19.83
CA ALA A 206 -15.16 7.03 20.95
C ALA A 206 -15.30 5.52 21.30
N ALA A 207 -15.02 4.59 20.37
CA ALA A 207 -14.98 3.16 20.66
C ALA A 207 -13.94 2.79 21.74
N CYS A 208 -12.85 3.56 21.88
CA CYS A 208 -11.85 3.39 22.92
C CYS A 208 -12.33 3.76 24.34
N GLN A 209 -13.53 4.36 24.46
CA GLN A 209 -14.20 4.57 25.75
C GLN A 209 -15.07 3.37 26.15
N VAL A 210 -15.37 2.48 25.20
CA VAL A 210 -16.26 1.31 25.38
C VAL A 210 -15.46 0.03 25.60
N CYS A 211 -14.28 -0.09 24.99
CA CYS A 211 -13.46 -1.30 25.04
C CYS A 211 -11.97 -1.02 24.83
N THR A 212 -11.12 -1.94 25.29
CA THR A 212 -9.67 -1.95 25.02
C THR A 212 -9.32 -3.14 24.13
N PRO A 213 -8.55 -2.97 23.04
CA PRO A 213 -8.14 -4.07 22.17
C PRO A 213 -7.30 -5.11 22.91
N ASN A 214 -7.54 -6.39 22.62
CA ASN A 214 -6.82 -7.52 23.20
C ASN A 214 -6.16 -8.38 22.09
N ALA A 215 -5.37 -9.39 22.49
CA ALA A 215 -4.66 -10.25 21.54
C ALA A 215 -5.58 -11.15 20.66
N THR A 216 -6.87 -11.28 21.00
CA THR A 216 -7.83 -12.09 20.22
C THR A 216 -8.47 -11.36 19.05
N ASN A 217 -8.21 -10.05 18.89
CA ASN A 217 -8.81 -9.23 17.81
C ASN A 217 -8.22 -9.45 16.41
N THR A 218 -7.40 -10.48 16.16
CA THR A 218 -6.71 -10.67 14.86
C THR A 218 -7.59 -11.20 13.74
N VAL A 219 -8.59 -12.04 14.04
CA VAL A 219 -9.53 -12.62 13.06
C VAL A 219 -10.87 -11.88 13.06
N TRP A 220 -11.36 -11.48 14.23
CA TRP A 220 -12.53 -10.62 14.40
C TRP A 220 -12.31 -9.59 15.50
N SER A 221 -12.77 -8.37 15.25
CA SER A 221 -12.84 -7.34 16.27
C SER A 221 -14.10 -7.46 17.13
N HIS A 222 -13.92 -7.88 18.38
CA HIS A 222 -14.90 -7.62 19.44
C HIS A 222 -14.75 -6.20 20.02
N CYS A 223 -13.68 -5.48 19.67
CA CYS A 223 -13.41 -4.13 20.14
C CYS A 223 -12.88 -3.24 19.03
N GLN A 224 -13.74 -2.34 18.54
CA GLN A 224 -13.50 -1.42 17.43
C GLN A 224 -12.59 -0.23 17.78
N CYS A 225 -11.92 -0.25 18.93
CA CYS A 225 -10.95 0.78 19.29
C CYS A 225 -9.66 0.61 18.47
N VAL A 226 -9.27 1.63 17.71
CA VAL A 226 -7.98 1.70 17.01
C VAL A 226 -7.07 2.65 17.79
N LEU A 227 -5.99 2.12 18.37
CA LEU A 227 -5.03 2.88 19.16
C LEU A 227 -3.84 3.40 18.35
N ALA A 228 -3.43 2.68 17.30
CA ALA A 228 -2.21 2.95 16.52
C ALA A 228 -0.99 3.22 17.42
N ASP A 229 -0.34 4.36 17.23
CA ASP A 229 0.76 4.88 18.06
C ASP A 229 0.31 5.89 19.12
N GLY A 230 -0.99 6.12 19.27
CA GLY A 230 -1.56 7.07 20.23
C GLY A 230 -1.61 8.52 19.75
N VAL A 231 -1.42 8.80 18.47
CA VAL A 231 -1.71 10.11 17.86
C VAL A 231 -3.05 10.06 17.13
N GLU A 232 -3.95 11.00 17.44
CA GLU A 232 -5.27 11.10 16.83
C GLU A 232 -5.17 11.54 15.37
N ARG A 233 -5.74 10.74 14.45
CA ARG A 233 -5.89 11.07 13.02
C ARG A 233 -7.07 10.33 12.39
N GLY A 234 -7.55 10.85 11.26
CA GLY A 234 -8.43 10.13 10.34
C GLY A 234 -7.71 8.94 9.69
N ILE A 235 -8.43 7.85 9.42
CA ILE A 235 -7.90 6.60 8.88
C ILE A 235 -8.94 5.91 8.02
N LEU A 236 -8.52 4.93 7.22
CA LEU A 236 -9.39 4.01 6.47
C LEU A 236 -9.30 2.62 7.09
N THR A 237 -10.43 1.96 7.26
CA THR A 237 -10.46 0.63 7.90
C THR A 237 -11.32 -0.36 7.14
N ALA A 238 -10.94 -1.63 7.19
CA ALA A 238 -11.88 -2.73 6.98
C ALA A 238 -12.41 -3.18 8.35
N ASN A 239 -13.73 -3.17 8.53
CA ASN A 239 -14.40 -3.61 9.76
C ASN A 239 -13.92 -2.91 11.05
N ARG A 240 -13.45 -1.66 10.97
CA ARG A 240 -12.90 -0.87 12.11
C ARG A 240 -11.71 -1.55 12.79
N MET A 241 -10.81 -2.08 11.96
CA MET A 241 -9.59 -2.76 12.37
C MET A 241 -8.38 -2.19 11.64
N ILE A 242 -7.29 -1.99 12.38
CA ILE A 242 -5.93 -1.81 11.84
C ILE A 242 -5.01 -2.74 12.65
N PRO A 243 -4.34 -3.72 12.02
CA PRO A 243 -4.54 -4.18 10.64
C PRO A 243 -5.98 -4.69 10.45
N GLY A 244 -6.48 -4.68 9.22
CA GLY A 244 -7.77 -5.26 8.88
C GLY A 244 -7.85 -6.79 9.10
N PRO A 245 -9.04 -7.40 8.95
CA PRO A 245 -9.29 -8.80 9.26
C PRO A 245 -8.29 -9.77 8.62
N SER A 246 -7.79 -10.71 9.42
CA SER A 246 -6.91 -11.77 8.94
C SER A 246 -7.68 -12.88 8.23
N ILE A 247 -7.30 -13.18 6.99
CA ILE A 247 -7.79 -14.34 6.25
C ILE A 247 -6.93 -15.55 6.64
N GLN A 248 -7.56 -16.61 7.12
CA GLN A 248 -6.91 -17.78 7.71
C GLN A 248 -7.61 -19.03 7.15
N VAL A 249 -6.95 -19.73 6.23
CA VAL A 249 -7.57 -20.82 5.44
C VAL A 249 -6.59 -21.96 5.21
N CYS A 250 -7.09 -23.09 4.73
CA CYS A 250 -6.27 -24.20 4.25
C CYS A 250 -6.06 -24.14 2.74
N GLU A 251 -4.94 -24.69 2.27
CA GLU A 251 -4.67 -24.95 0.86
C GLU A 251 -5.83 -25.73 0.24
N GLY A 252 -6.35 -25.21 -0.88
CA GLY A 252 -7.51 -25.77 -1.58
C GLY A 252 -8.88 -25.23 -1.14
N ASP A 253 -9.00 -24.54 0.00
CA ASP A 253 -10.24 -23.85 0.38
C ASP A 253 -10.63 -22.81 -0.68
N LYS A 254 -11.94 -22.61 -0.88
CA LYS A 254 -12.46 -21.51 -1.68
C LYS A 254 -12.71 -20.31 -0.77
N VAL A 255 -12.12 -19.17 -1.09
CA VAL A 255 -12.31 -17.93 -0.34
C VAL A 255 -13.31 -17.04 -1.08
N VAL A 256 -14.30 -16.51 -0.37
CA VAL A 256 -15.36 -15.63 -0.88
C VAL A 256 -15.37 -14.39 -0.01
N ILE A 257 -15.25 -13.21 -0.61
CA ILE A 257 -15.07 -11.95 0.13
C ILE A 257 -15.98 -10.88 -0.46
N ASP A 258 -16.98 -10.46 0.31
CA ASP A 258 -17.80 -9.31 -0.03
C ASP A 258 -17.15 -8.04 0.49
N VAL A 259 -16.70 -7.18 -0.42
CA VAL A 259 -16.14 -5.86 -0.11
C VAL A 259 -17.21 -4.81 -0.37
N GLU A 260 -17.78 -4.25 0.69
CA GLU A 260 -18.78 -3.17 0.67
C GLU A 260 -18.07 -1.83 0.94
N ASN A 261 -18.09 -0.92 -0.04
CA ASN A 261 -17.39 0.36 0.06
C ASN A 261 -18.33 1.45 0.62
N HIS A 262 -18.11 1.88 1.87
CA HIS A 262 -18.80 3.01 2.50
C HIS A 262 -17.94 4.29 2.56
N MET A 263 -16.76 4.31 1.93
CA MET A 263 -15.87 5.47 1.94
C MET A 263 -16.43 6.57 1.03
N GLU A 264 -16.81 7.71 1.62
CA GLU A 264 -17.47 8.78 0.90
C GLU A 264 -16.57 9.45 -0.14
N GLY A 265 -17.08 9.61 -1.37
CA GLY A 265 -16.35 10.19 -2.50
C GLY A 265 -15.16 9.35 -3.01
N MET A 266 -14.96 8.13 -2.50
CA MET A 266 -13.80 7.30 -2.85
C MET A 266 -14.17 5.96 -3.46
N GLU A 267 -13.35 5.55 -4.43
CA GLU A 267 -13.36 4.23 -5.05
C GLU A 267 -12.21 3.37 -4.52
N VAL A 268 -12.31 2.05 -4.61
CA VAL A 268 -11.31 1.13 -4.04
C VAL A 268 -11.22 -0.19 -4.80
N THR A 269 -10.05 -0.82 -4.76
CA THR A 269 -9.84 -2.22 -5.15
C THR A 269 -9.00 -2.89 -4.07
N ILE A 270 -9.25 -4.17 -3.78
CA ILE A 270 -8.47 -4.95 -2.83
C ILE A 270 -7.67 -6.01 -3.57
N HIS A 271 -6.35 -5.95 -3.45
CA HIS A 271 -5.41 -6.92 -4.02
C HIS A 271 -4.97 -7.95 -2.98
N TRP A 272 -4.68 -9.17 -3.46
CA TRP A 272 -4.33 -10.35 -2.67
C TRP A 272 -2.85 -10.69 -2.89
N HIS A 273 -1.96 -9.86 -2.34
CA HIS A 273 -0.51 -9.90 -2.56
C HIS A 273 0.08 -11.29 -2.31
N GLY A 274 0.63 -11.88 -3.38
CA GLY A 274 1.26 -13.19 -3.42
C GLY A 274 0.31 -14.38 -3.64
N ILE A 275 -1.00 -14.15 -3.78
CA ILE A 275 -1.94 -15.18 -4.25
C ILE A 275 -1.84 -15.24 -5.78
N TRP A 276 -1.62 -16.42 -6.35
CA TRP A 276 -1.35 -16.54 -7.79
C TRP A 276 -2.56 -16.26 -8.69
N GLN A 277 -3.78 -16.25 -8.17
CA GLN A 277 -5.02 -16.03 -8.95
C GLN A 277 -5.17 -16.95 -10.18
N LYS A 278 -4.67 -18.19 -10.12
CA LYS A 278 -4.73 -19.15 -11.24
C LYS A 278 -6.18 -19.50 -11.59
N GLY A 279 -6.66 -18.97 -12.71
CA GLY A 279 -8.06 -19.08 -13.15
C GLY A 279 -9.03 -18.06 -12.52
N SER A 280 -8.52 -17.09 -11.77
CA SER A 280 -9.28 -16.04 -11.08
C SER A 280 -8.65 -14.65 -11.23
N GLN A 281 -7.94 -14.38 -12.32
CA GLN A 281 -7.16 -13.14 -12.51
C GLN A 281 -8.03 -11.87 -12.49
N TYR A 282 -9.31 -11.96 -12.83
CA TYR A 282 -10.30 -10.88 -12.71
C TYR A 282 -10.64 -10.51 -11.25
N TYR A 283 -10.17 -11.30 -10.28
CA TYR A 283 -10.23 -11.01 -8.85
C TYR A 283 -8.89 -10.57 -8.25
N ASP A 284 -7.86 -10.34 -9.07
CA ASP A 284 -6.54 -9.89 -8.57
C ASP A 284 -6.58 -8.49 -7.95
N GLY A 285 -7.57 -7.66 -8.28
CA GLY A 285 -7.80 -6.40 -7.58
C GLY A 285 -6.89 -5.24 -8.00
N VAL A 286 -6.38 -5.23 -9.23
CA VAL A 286 -5.62 -4.09 -9.76
C VAL A 286 -6.57 -3.16 -10.53
N PRO A 287 -6.69 -1.87 -10.14
CA PRO A 287 -7.65 -0.95 -10.74
C PRO A 287 -7.27 -0.63 -12.19
N PHE A 288 -8.26 -0.55 -13.08
CA PHE A 288 -8.07 -0.28 -14.52
C PHE A 288 -7.14 -1.29 -15.22
N VAL A 289 -6.95 -2.46 -14.63
CA VAL A 289 -6.04 -3.50 -15.12
C VAL A 289 -6.80 -4.82 -15.14
N THR A 290 -7.20 -5.32 -13.97
CA THR A 290 -8.01 -6.54 -13.85
C THR A 290 -9.48 -6.27 -13.59
N GLN A 291 -9.82 -5.11 -13.02
CA GLN A 291 -11.19 -4.69 -12.74
C GLN A 291 -11.36 -3.17 -12.70
N CYS A 292 -12.59 -2.70 -12.79
CA CYS A 292 -12.93 -1.33 -12.40
C CYS A 292 -12.88 -1.20 -10.86
N PRO A 293 -12.59 0.00 -10.33
CA PRO A 293 -12.74 0.29 -8.91
C PRO A 293 -14.18 0.09 -8.39
N ILE A 294 -14.28 -0.40 -7.16
CA ILE A 294 -15.52 -0.54 -6.38
C ILE A 294 -15.92 0.87 -5.94
N GLN A 295 -16.99 1.40 -6.53
CA GLN A 295 -17.50 2.73 -6.23
C GLN A 295 -18.19 2.79 -4.86
N GLN A 296 -18.26 3.98 -4.26
CA GLN A 296 -18.99 4.23 -3.02
C GLN A 296 -20.42 3.66 -3.09
N GLY A 297 -20.88 3.03 -2.00
CA GLY A 297 -22.23 2.49 -1.86
C GLY A 297 -22.45 1.17 -2.61
N THR A 298 -21.41 0.60 -3.22
CA THR A 298 -21.49 -0.69 -3.94
C THR A 298 -20.76 -1.80 -3.20
N THR A 299 -21.12 -3.05 -3.53
CA THR A 299 -20.46 -4.26 -3.02
C THR A 299 -19.90 -5.06 -4.20
N PHE A 300 -18.68 -5.58 -4.06
CA PHE A 300 -18.07 -6.49 -5.01
C PHE A 300 -17.63 -7.78 -4.31
N ARG A 301 -17.96 -8.94 -4.91
CA ARG A 301 -17.67 -10.28 -4.37
C ARG A 301 -16.45 -10.87 -5.06
N TYR A 302 -15.31 -10.90 -4.37
CA TYR A 302 -14.11 -11.63 -4.78
C TYR A 302 -14.29 -13.13 -4.53
N GLN A 303 -13.81 -13.98 -5.44
CA GLN A 303 -13.82 -15.44 -5.26
C GLN A 303 -12.58 -16.12 -5.84
N TRP A 304 -11.70 -16.62 -4.99
CA TRP A 304 -10.49 -17.32 -5.42
C TRP A 304 -10.26 -18.60 -4.62
N THR A 305 -9.53 -19.55 -5.19
CA THR A 305 -9.09 -20.76 -4.47
C THR A 305 -7.74 -20.49 -3.82
N ALA A 306 -7.56 -20.92 -2.58
CA ALA A 306 -6.30 -20.82 -1.84
C ALA A 306 -5.28 -21.83 -2.40
N GLY A 307 -4.81 -21.59 -3.64
CA GLY A 307 -4.03 -22.53 -4.44
C GLY A 307 -2.53 -22.57 -4.15
N ASN A 308 -2.02 -21.64 -3.34
CA ASN A 308 -0.62 -21.62 -2.91
C ASN A 308 -0.54 -21.40 -1.39
N ALA A 309 0.01 -22.39 -0.67
CA ALA A 309 0.27 -22.29 0.76
C ALA A 309 1.41 -21.30 1.06
N GLY A 310 1.29 -20.53 2.13
CA GLY A 310 2.27 -19.50 2.48
C GLY A 310 1.74 -18.38 3.38
N THR A 311 2.60 -17.38 3.59
CA THR A 311 2.27 -16.10 4.24
C THR A 311 2.14 -15.02 3.17
N HIS A 312 0.94 -14.47 3.08
CA HIS A 312 0.48 -13.51 2.08
C HIS A 312 -0.20 -12.35 2.82
N PHE A 313 -0.65 -11.33 2.09
CA PHE A 313 -1.44 -10.25 2.68
C PHE A 313 -2.37 -9.62 1.65
N TRP A 314 -3.39 -8.91 2.11
CA TRP A 314 -4.24 -8.10 1.25
C TRP A 314 -4.01 -6.63 1.55
N HIS A 315 -4.23 -5.78 0.55
CA HIS A 315 -4.23 -4.32 0.72
C HIS A 315 -5.08 -3.63 -0.34
N ALA A 316 -5.46 -2.38 -0.07
CA ALA A 316 -6.03 -1.53 -1.12
C ALA A 316 -4.98 -1.25 -2.21
N HIS A 317 -5.36 -1.44 -3.47
CA HIS A 317 -4.48 -1.21 -4.63
C HIS A 317 -4.87 0.06 -5.42
N THR A 318 -5.82 0.84 -4.88
CA THR A 318 -6.24 2.14 -5.39
C THR A 318 -5.60 3.27 -4.58
N GLY A 319 -5.06 4.28 -5.27
CA GLY A 319 -4.49 5.48 -4.66
C GLY A 319 -3.40 5.16 -3.62
N LEU A 320 -3.54 5.79 -2.44
CA LEU A 320 -2.63 5.65 -1.29
C LEU A 320 -3.30 4.96 -0.10
N GLN A 321 -4.51 4.41 -0.28
CA GLN A 321 -5.40 3.93 0.78
C GLN A 321 -4.80 2.81 1.65
N LYS A 322 -3.80 2.07 1.13
CA LYS A 322 -2.97 1.14 1.91
C LYS A 322 -2.28 1.85 3.08
N MET A 323 -1.71 3.03 2.87
CA MET A 323 -0.96 3.77 3.90
C MET A 323 -1.88 4.31 5.00
N ASP A 324 -3.15 4.56 4.67
CA ASP A 324 -4.16 5.07 5.61
C ASP A 324 -4.90 3.97 6.39
N GLY A 325 -4.56 2.69 6.17
CA GLY A 325 -5.00 1.56 7.01
C GLY A 325 -5.63 0.37 6.29
N LEU A 326 -5.87 0.43 4.97
CA LEU A 326 -6.45 -0.68 4.22
C LEU A 326 -5.41 -1.76 3.86
N TYR A 327 -5.06 -2.59 4.85
CA TYR A 327 -4.26 -3.80 4.70
C TYR A 327 -4.61 -4.84 5.78
N GLY A 328 -4.33 -6.12 5.52
CA GLY A 328 -4.50 -7.20 6.49
C GLY A 328 -3.81 -8.49 6.04
N SER A 329 -3.66 -9.47 6.93
CA SER A 329 -2.90 -10.70 6.62
C SER A 329 -3.72 -11.75 5.88
N ILE A 330 -3.06 -12.58 5.08
CA ILE A 330 -3.59 -13.82 4.50
C ILE A 330 -2.64 -14.96 4.87
N VAL A 331 -3.13 -16.01 5.51
CA VAL A 331 -2.34 -17.21 5.80
C VAL A 331 -3.06 -18.42 5.21
N VAL A 332 -2.39 -19.05 4.23
CA VAL A 332 -2.84 -20.30 3.63
C VAL A 332 -1.99 -21.42 4.20
N ARG A 333 -2.55 -22.25 5.06
CA ARG A 333 -1.85 -23.39 5.69
C ARG A 333 -1.96 -24.64 4.83
N GLN A 334 -0.89 -25.42 4.81
CA GLN A 334 -0.86 -26.78 4.24
C GLN A 334 -0.79 -27.82 5.37
N PRO A 335 -1.20 -29.09 5.12
CA PRO A 335 -0.93 -30.18 6.05
C PRO A 335 0.57 -30.33 6.37
N PRO A 336 0.97 -30.71 7.59
CA PRO A 336 2.38 -30.87 7.94
C PRO A 336 3.15 -31.83 7.03
N SER A 337 2.49 -32.84 6.44
CA SER A 337 3.07 -33.77 5.46
C SER A 337 3.51 -33.11 4.15
N LYS A 338 2.99 -31.93 3.81
CA LYS A 338 3.38 -31.13 2.62
C LYS A 338 4.40 -30.03 2.91
N ASP A 339 4.55 -29.62 4.17
CA ASP A 339 5.50 -28.57 4.54
C ASP A 339 6.89 -29.18 4.82
N PRO A 340 7.92 -28.90 4.00
CA PRO A 340 9.24 -29.49 4.16
C PRO A 340 9.95 -29.08 5.45
N ASN A 341 9.45 -28.03 6.12
CA ASN A 341 9.99 -27.45 7.34
C ASN A 341 9.07 -27.68 8.57
N SER A 342 8.02 -28.50 8.45
CA SER A 342 7.06 -28.79 9.52
C SER A 342 7.67 -29.34 10.81
N ASN A 343 8.76 -30.09 10.70
CA ASN A 343 9.48 -30.68 11.83
C ASN A 343 10.22 -29.64 12.69
N LEU A 344 10.39 -28.39 12.22
CA LEU A 344 11.16 -27.35 12.91
C LEU A 344 10.37 -26.58 13.96
N TYR A 345 9.04 -26.58 13.89
CA TYR A 345 8.17 -25.87 14.83
C TYR A 345 7.12 -26.81 15.45
N ASP A 346 6.65 -26.44 16.65
CA ASP A 346 5.57 -27.16 17.35
C ASP A 346 4.22 -26.45 17.14
N TYR A 347 4.25 -25.14 16.91
CA TYR A 347 3.07 -24.27 16.81
C TYR A 347 3.15 -23.29 15.63
N ASP A 348 2.08 -23.24 14.84
CA ASP A 348 1.79 -22.20 13.84
C ASP A 348 0.41 -21.61 14.18
N LEU A 349 0.41 -20.44 14.82
CA LEU A 349 -0.78 -19.85 15.45
C LEU A 349 -1.21 -18.57 14.73
N THR A 350 -2.51 -18.31 14.71
CA THR A 350 -3.11 -17.05 14.21
C THR A 350 -2.62 -15.80 14.97
N THR A 351 -2.10 -15.98 16.19
CA THR A 351 -1.55 -14.92 17.06
C THR A 351 -0.07 -14.63 16.83
N HIS A 352 0.63 -15.39 15.96
CA HIS A 352 2.06 -15.26 15.71
C HIS A 352 2.37 -14.66 14.31
N VAL A 353 1.41 -13.92 13.77
CA VAL A 353 1.59 -13.07 12.58
C VAL A 353 2.18 -11.72 13.04
N VAL A 354 3.24 -11.27 12.39
CA VAL A 354 3.93 -10.00 12.65
C VAL A 354 3.74 -9.10 11.44
N LEU A 355 2.61 -8.40 11.38
CA LEU A 355 2.30 -7.48 10.29
C LEU A 355 2.78 -6.09 10.69
N ILE A 356 3.75 -5.56 9.95
CA ILE A 356 4.35 -4.25 10.19
C ILE A 356 3.93 -3.24 9.13
N SER A 357 3.63 -2.01 9.54
CA SER A 357 3.32 -0.89 8.65
C SER A 357 4.15 0.33 9.00
N ASP A 358 4.30 1.23 8.04
CA ASP A 358 4.65 2.62 8.31
C ASP A 358 3.41 3.40 8.79
N TRP A 359 3.66 4.58 9.37
CA TRP A 359 2.60 5.40 9.95
C TRP A 359 2.89 6.90 9.84
N MET A 360 1.99 7.60 9.14
CA MET A 360 1.98 9.06 9.03
C MET A 360 0.96 9.66 10.00
N HIS A 361 1.18 10.90 10.44
CA HIS A 361 0.20 11.63 11.28
C HIS A 361 -0.81 12.47 10.50
N GLU A 362 -0.72 12.47 9.18
CA GLU A 362 -1.72 12.97 8.25
C GLU A 362 -2.15 11.88 7.26
N ASP A 363 -3.27 12.09 6.58
CA ASP A 363 -3.71 11.22 5.47
C ASP A 363 -2.64 11.18 4.37
N ALA A 364 -2.35 10.00 3.83
CA ALA A 364 -1.24 9.83 2.90
C ALA A 364 -1.38 10.74 1.68
N ALA A 365 -2.62 10.98 1.21
CA ALA A 365 -2.91 11.92 0.12
C ALA A 365 -2.37 13.34 0.35
N GLU A 366 -2.29 13.83 1.59
CA GLU A 366 -1.73 15.13 1.94
C GLU A 366 -0.22 15.27 1.64
N ARG A 367 0.49 14.14 1.47
CA ARG A 367 1.92 14.13 1.14
C ARG A 367 2.22 13.95 -0.34
N PHE A 368 1.24 13.67 -1.20
CA PHE A 368 1.48 13.47 -2.63
C PHE A 368 0.85 14.61 -3.45
N PRO A 369 1.52 15.17 -4.47
CA PRO A 369 2.79 14.72 -5.05
C PRO A 369 4.02 15.04 -4.19
N GLY A 370 3.94 15.92 -3.20
CA GLY A 370 5.03 16.22 -2.27
C GLY A 370 4.97 17.64 -1.71
N ARG A 371 5.52 17.83 -0.51
CA ARG A 371 5.54 19.11 0.21
C ARG A 371 6.93 19.74 0.19
N LEU A 372 6.99 21.08 0.10
CA LEU A 372 8.24 21.86 0.02
C LEU A 372 8.63 22.61 1.30
N ALA A 373 7.78 22.63 2.33
CA ALA A 373 7.97 23.49 3.52
C ALA A 373 7.80 22.78 4.87
N VAL A 374 6.81 21.90 4.99
CA VAL A 374 6.49 21.15 6.22
C VAL A 374 6.28 19.69 5.82
N ASN A 375 6.77 18.74 6.61
CA ASN A 375 6.75 17.31 6.31
C ASN A 375 7.21 17.01 4.87
N THR A 376 8.37 17.56 4.49
CA THR A 376 8.99 17.38 3.18
C THR A 376 9.44 15.95 2.97
N GLY A 377 9.13 15.35 1.83
CA GLY A 377 9.40 13.94 1.55
C GLY A 377 8.20 13.02 1.80
N GLN A 378 8.44 11.71 1.79
CA GLN A 378 7.41 10.67 1.88
C GLN A 378 7.62 9.71 3.06
N ASP A 379 8.49 10.08 4.01
CA ASP A 379 8.91 9.24 5.12
C ASP A 379 7.95 9.37 6.33
N PRO A 380 7.44 8.28 6.91
CA PRO A 380 6.53 8.29 8.05
C PRO A 380 7.17 8.84 9.34
N GLU A 381 6.33 9.25 10.30
CA GLU A 381 6.78 9.66 11.65
C GLU A 381 7.15 8.46 12.50
N THR A 382 6.46 7.34 12.32
CA THR A 382 6.72 6.11 13.07
C THR A 382 6.37 4.86 12.25
N VAL A 383 6.50 3.70 12.87
CA VAL A 383 6.10 2.40 12.34
C VAL A 383 5.26 1.67 13.39
N LEU A 384 4.41 0.74 12.95
CA LEU A 384 3.52 -0.06 13.80
C LEU A 384 3.88 -1.55 13.71
N ILE A 385 3.64 -2.28 14.79
CA ILE A 385 3.65 -3.75 14.84
C ILE A 385 2.23 -4.19 15.21
N ASN A 386 1.56 -4.95 14.34
CA ASN A 386 0.17 -5.35 14.48
C ASN A 386 -0.76 -4.18 14.86
N GLY A 387 -0.60 -3.03 14.17
CA GLY A 387 -1.42 -1.84 14.38
C GLY A 387 -1.21 -1.14 15.72
N LYS A 388 -0.12 -1.44 16.42
CA LYS A 388 0.25 -0.86 17.72
C LYS A 388 1.62 -0.21 17.67
N GLY A 389 1.76 0.86 18.43
CA GLY A 389 3.05 1.48 18.69
C GLY A 389 2.97 2.52 19.80
N GLN A 390 4.07 3.26 19.96
CA GLN A 390 4.14 4.53 20.67
C GLN A 390 4.90 5.55 19.81
N PHE A 391 4.67 6.83 20.08
CA PHE A 391 5.31 7.95 19.40
C PHE A 391 5.93 8.89 20.43
N ARG A 392 7.10 9.45 20.06
CA ARG A 392 7.74 10.54 20.78
C ARG A 392 7.72 11.79 19.93
N ASP A 393 6.99 12.82 20.37
CA ASP A 393 7.05 14.12 19.71
C ASP A 393 8.47 14.69 19.84
N PRO A 394 9.19 14.94 18.73
CA PRO A 394 10.55 15.49 18.78
C PRO A 394 10.60 16.93 19.29
N ASN A 395 9.48 17.66 19.27
CA ASN A 395 9.40 19.07 19.66
C ASN A 395 9.14 19.24 21.15
N THR A 396 8.15 18.51 21.70
CA THR A 396 7.79 18.58 23.14
C THR A 396 8.49 17.52 23.99
N GLY A 397 8.99 16.44 23.38
CA GLY A 397 9.55 15.28 24.07
C GLY A 397 8.50 14.37 24.71
N PHE A 398 7.20 14.68 24.56
CA PHE A 398 6.08 13.88 25.06
C PHE A 398 6.05 12.49 24.42
N MET A 399 5.75 11.48 25.23
CA MET A 399 5.54 10.09 24.81
C MET A 399 4.05 9.77 24.89
N THR A 400 3.49 9.22 23.81
CA THR A 400 2.18 8.56 23.88
C THR A 400 2.30 7.27 24.72
N ASN A 401 1.20 6.87 25.38
CA ASN A 401 1.17 5.71 26.27
C ASN A 401 0.13 4.67 25.80
N THR A 402 0.37 4.15 24.61
CA THR A 402 -0.39 3.05 23.98
C THR A 402 0.30 1.71 24.24
N PRO A 403 -0.45 0.59 24.31
CA PRO A 403 0.11 -0.72 24.64
C PRO A 403 0.91 -1.31 23.48
N PHE A 404 2.08 -1.85 23.78
CA PHE A 404 2.87 -2.62 22.81
C PHE A 404 2.17 -3.93 22.39
N GLU A 405 2.56 -4.47 21.24
CA GLU A 405 2.17 -5.83 20.86
C GLU A 405 2.89 -6.87 21.72
N ILE A 406 2.20 -7.95 22.11
CA ILE A 406 2.74 -9.01 22.98
C ILE A 406 2.53 -10.39 22.35
N PHE A 407 3.62 -11.01 21.91
CA PHE A 407 3.63 -12.40 21.46
C PHE A 407 3.96 -13.32 22.64
N THR A 408 3.07 -14.27 22.95
CA THR A 408 3.26 -15.19 24.09
C THR A 408 3.73 -16.56 23.61
N ILE A 409 4.88 -17.00 24.12
CA ILE A 409 5.51 -18.30 23.85
C ILE A 409 5.68 -19.11 25.13
N THR A 410 5.75 -20.45 25.04
CA THR A 410 5.99 -21.34 26.19
C THR A 410 7.41 -21.88 26.15
N SER A 411 8.14 -21.83 27.27
CA SER A 411 9.52 -22.36 27.37
C SER A 411 9.62 -23.82 26.88
N GLY A 412 10.70 -24.13 26.15
CA GLY A 412 10.96 -25.43 25.55
C GLY A 412 10.10 -25.76 24.33
N ARG A 413 9.38 -24.79 23.75
CA ARG A 413 8.55 -24.94 22.55
C ARG A 413 9.05 -24.08 21.40
N ARG A 414 8.68 -24.45 20.18
CA ARG A 414 9.13 -23.83 18.94
C ARG A 414 7.96 -23.24 18.17
N TYR A 415 8.03 -21.95 17.83
CA TYR A 415 6.92 -21.21 17.24
C TYR A 415 7.29 -20.68 15.86
N ARG A 416 6.45 -20.95 14.85
CA ARG A 416 6.52 -20.29 13.54
C ARG A 416 5.91 -18.90 13.65
N PHE A 417 6.73 -17.89 13.42
CA PHE A 417 6.31 -16.51 13.22
C PHE A 417 6.17 -16.23 11.73
N ARG A 418 5.17 -15.43 11.37
CA ARG A 418 4.82 -15.08 9.98
C ARG A 418 4.90 -13.56 9.81
N MET A 419 6.04 -13.06 9.34
CA MET A 419 6.28 -11.62 9.18
C MET A 419 5.78 -11.12 7.82
N ILE A 420 5.07 -9.99 7.85
CA ILE A 420 4.54 -9.30 6.67
C ILE A 420 4.97 -7.84 6.72
N ASN A 421 5.69 -7.38 5.69
CA ASN A 421 5.98 -5.96 5.53
C ASN A 421 4.94 -5.28 4.62
N SER A 422 3.98 -4.59 5.25
CA SER A 422 2.94 -3.83 4.55
C SER A 422 3.24 -2.33 4.44
N PHE A 423 4.50 -1.90 4.54
CA PHE A 423 4.90 -0.50 4.35
C PHE A 423 4.41 0.04 3.00
N GLY A 424 4.03 1.31 2.90
CA GLY A 424 3.71 1.98 1.64
C GLY A 424 4.69 3.08 1.23
N SER A 425 5.58 3.50 2.13
CA SER A 425 6.67 4.45 1.89
C SER A 425 7.94 3.77 1.36
N VAL A 426 8.99 4.57 1.16
CA VAL A 426 10.30 4.16 0.60
C VAL A 426 11.20 3.38 1.57
N CYS A 427 10.76 3.12 2.80
CA CYS A 427 11.65 2.66 3.86
C CYS A 427 11.79 1.12 3.93
N PRO A 428 13.02 0.58 4.03
CA PRO A 428 13.23 -0.80 4.47
C PRO A 428 12.95 -0.94 5.96
N ALA A 429 12.44 -2.09 6.38
CA ALA A 429 12.20 -2.44 7.77
C ALA A 429 13.28 -3.40 8.29
N GLN A 430 13.79 -3.16 9.50
CA GLN A 430 14.70 -4.05 10.20
C GLN A 430 14.05 -4.58 11.48
N ILE A 431 13.95 -5.90 11.66
CA ILE A 431 13.45 -6.52 12.89
C ILE A 431 14.50 -7.41 13.57
N THR A 432 14.58 -7.32 14.90
CA THR A 432 15.47 -8.11 15.77
C THR A 432 14.74 -8.53 17.04
N PHE A 433 14.95 -9.76 17.52
CA PHE A 433 14.38 -10.29 18.76
C PHE A 433 15.48 -10.45 19.81
N GLN A 434 15.32 -9.84 20.99
CA GLN A 434 16.33 -9.84 22.04
C GLN A 434 16.63 -11.26 22.53
N GLY A 435 17.88 -11.69 22.43
CA GLY A 435 18.35 -13.00 22.94
C GLY A 435 17.91 -14.22 22.13
N HIS A 436 17.18 -14.06 21.03
CA HIS A 436 16.66 -15.16 20.21
C HIS A 436 17.24 -15.14 18.80
N LYS A 437 17.54 -16.31 18.26
CA LYS A 437 17.80 -16.48 16.82
C LYS A 437 16.48 -16.68 16.07
N LEU A 438 16.50 -16.33 14.80
CA LEU A 438 15.40 -16.50 13.85
C LEU A 438 15.84 -17.56 12.82
N THR A 439 15.34 -18.78 12.94
CA THR A 439 15.60 -19.81 11.93
C THR A 439 14.63 -19.58 10.77
N LEU A 440 15.10 -18.91 9.70
CA LEU A 440 14.29 -18.60 8.51
C LEU A 440 13.91 -19.88 7.77
N ILE A 441 12.62 -20.05 7.44
CA ILE A 441 12.06 -21.26 6.80
C ILE A 441 11.23 -20.99 5.54
N ALA A 442 10.79 -19.75 5.29
CA ALA A 442 10.13 -19.36 4.03
C ALA A 442 10.32 -17.88 3.71
N THR A 443 10.18 -17.51 2.44
CA THR A 443 10.09 -16.11 1.98
C THR A 443 9.00 -15.99 0.91
N ASP A 444 8.21 -14.91 0.96
CA ASP A 444 7.08 -14.63 0.07
C ASP A 444 6.07 -15.80 -0.07
N GLY A 445 5.98 -16.65 0.96
CA GLY A 445 5.12 -17.85 1.00
C GLY A 445 5.81 -19.15 0.59
N GLU A 446 6.94 -19.11 -0.10
CA GLU A 446 7.66 -20.29 -0.58
C GLU A 446 8.74 -20.76 0.40
N PRO A 447 8.83 -22.08 0.69
CA PRO A 447 9.74 -22.60 1.69
C PRO A 447 11.20 -22.62 1.20
N VAL A 448 12.11 -22.30 2.11
CA VAL A 448 13.56 -22.33 1.89
C VAL A 448 14.23 -23.31 2.83
N HIS A 449 15.44 -23.76 2.48
CA HIS A 449 16.28 -24.50 3.39
C HIS A 449 16.56 -23.64 4.65
N PRO A 450 16.47 -24.22 5.87
CA PRO A 450 16.57 -23.46 7.10
C PRO A 450 17.91 -22.73 7.24
N ILE A 451 17.86 -21.45 7.63
CA ILE A 451 19.07 -20.67 7.94
C ILE A 451 18.86 -19.80 9.18
N ASP A 452 19.80 -19.89 10.13
CA ASP A 452 19.80 -19.07 11.33
C ASP A 452 20.29 -17.65 11.03
N VAL A 453 19.46 -16.66 11.33
CA VAL A 453 19.83 -15.24 11.35
C VAL A 453 19.44 -14.62 12.69
N ASN A 454 19.95 -13.42 12.99
CA ASN A 454 19.58 -12.66 14.19
C ASN A 454 18.69 -11.46 13.86
N THR A 455 18.83 -10.93 12.65
CA THR A 455 18.09 -9.77 12.15
C THR A 455 17.56 -10.05 10.76
N ILE A 456 16.33 -9.63 10.48
CA ILE A 456 15.75 -9.62 9.13
C ILE A 456 15.61 -8.17 8.68
N ILE A 457 16.21 -7.82 7.54
CA ILE A 457 15.85 -6.63 6.77
C ILE A 457 14.88 -7.04 5.67
N SER A 458 13.77 -6.31 5.58
CA SER A 458 12.64 -6.59 4.70
C SER A 458 12.22 -5.32 3.99
N PHE A 459 11.89 -5.43 2.71
CA PHE A 459 11.34 -4.33 1.91
C PHE A 459 9.81 -4.44 1.80
N SER A 460 9.16 -3.33 1.43
CA SER A 460 7.69 -3.30 1.25
C SER A 460 7.23 -4.44 0.34
N GLY A 461 6.21 -5.18 0.77
CA GLY A 461 5.65 -6.33 0.03
C GLY A 461 6.30 -7.67 0.33
N GLU A 462 7.49 -7.71 0.93
CA GLU A 462 8.14 -8.97 1.29
C GLU A 462 7.53 -9.64 2.52
N ARG A 463 7.59 -10.98 2.55
CA ARG A 463 7.22 -11.79 3.73
C ARG A 463 8.33 -12.76 4.08
N TYR A 464 8.44 -13.06 5.37
CA TYR A 464 9.41 -14.01 5.90
C TYR A 464 8.77 -14.84 7.02
N ASP A 465 8.89 -16.16 6.91
CA ASP A 465 8.54 -17.05 8.02
C ASP A 465 9.81 -17.54 8.69
N PHE A 466 9.85 -17.47 10.02
CA PHE A 466 10.96 -17.95 10.82
C PHE A 466 10.47 -18.66 12.07
N VAL A 467 11.29 -19.57 12.58
CA VAL A 467 11.04 -20.26 13.86
C VAL A 467 11.82 -19.55 14.96
N ILE A 468 11.15 -19.31 16.09
CA ILE A 468 11.79 -18.98 17.37
C ILE A 468 11.70 -20.19 18.30
N ASN A 469 12.86 -20.61 18.81
CA ASN A 469 12.96 -21.59 19.89
C ASN A 469 12.82 -20.86 21.22
N ALA A 470 11.93 -21.31 22.10
CA ALA A 470 11.73 -20.72 23.43
C ALA A 470 12.76 -21.28 24.44
N ASP A 471 14.04 -21.05 24.18
CA ASP A 471 15.19 -21.63 24.89
C ASP A 471 15.83 -20.71 25.95
N GLN A 472 15.34 -19.48 26.09
CA GLN A 472 15.78 -18.53 27.11
C GLN A 472 15.07 -18.73 28.45
N GLU A 473 15.54 -18.04 29.49
CA GLU A 473 14.88 -18.02 30.80
C GLU A 473 13.43 -17.51 30.72
N ILE A 474 12.59 -17.87 31.70
CA ILE A 474 11.18 -17.45 31.73
C ILE A 474 11.11 -15.95 32.07
N GLY A 475 11.12 -15.13 31.01
CA GLY A 475 11.13 -13.68 31.09
C GLY A 475 10.19 -13.01 30.08
N ALA A 476 10.46 -11.73 29.85
CA ALA A 476 9.93 -10.98 28.72
C ALA A 476 11.12 -10.29 28.03
N TYR A 477 11.07 -10.24 26.71
CA TYR A 477 12.17 -9.84 25.85
C TYR A 477 11.69 -8.81 24.83
N TRP A 478 12.53 -7.82 24.50
CA TRP A 478 12.22 -6.82 23.49
C TRP A 478 12.27 -7.39 22.08
N ILE A 479 11.31 -6.98 21.27
CA ILE A 479 11.33 -7.07 19.81
C ILE A 479 11.50 -5.64 19.32
N GLN A 480 12.52 -5.37 18.52
CA GLN A 480 12.79 -4.04 17.97
C GLN A 480 12.53 -4.05 16.46
N LEU A 481 11.67 -3.14 15.99
CA LEU A 481 11.47 -2.79 14.59
C LEU A 481 12.09 -1.40 14.35
N ARG A 482 12.92 -1.23 13.31
CA ARG A 482 13.45 0.07 12.88
C ARG A 482 13.16 0.31 11.41
N GLY A 483 12.76 1.53 11.04
CA GLY A 483 12.78 2.00 9.66
C GLY A 483 14.19 2.44 9.27
N LEU A 484 14.71 1.92 8.15
CA LEU A 484 16.01 2.27 7.59
C LEU A 484 15.85 3.27 6.42
N GLY A 485 16.95 3.64 5.77
CA GLY A 485 16.94 4.62 4.69
C GLY A 485 16.50 5.99 5.19
N GLU A 486 15.53 6.61 4.51
CA GLU A 486 14.99 7.93 4.89
C GLU A 486 14.34 7.91 6.28
N CYS A 487 13.59 6.85 6.64
CA CYS A 487 13.02 6.67 7.98
C CYS A 487 14.08 6.69 9.10
N GLY A 488 15.33 6.34 8.79
CA GLY A 488 16.41 6.39 9.76
C GLY A 488 16.83 7.81 10.16
N ILE A 489 16.49 8.82 9.34
CA ILE A 489 16.71 10.25 9.63
C ILE A 489 15.71 10.73 10.68
N LYS A 490 14.41 10.39 10.51
CA LYS A 490 13.38 10.58 11.55
C LYS A 490 13.50 9.62 12.74
N ARG A 491 14.34 8.58 12.61
CA ARG A 491 14.61 7.55 13.64
C ARG A 491 13.35 6.74 13.98
N ALA A 492 12.51 6.51 12.98
CA ALA A 492 11.27 5.76 13.13
C ALA A 492 11.57 4.33 13.60
N GLN A 493 10.99 3.95 14.75
CA GLN A 493 11.12 2.62 15.32
C GLN A 493 9.90 2.26 16.15
N GLN A 494 9.70 0.97 16.39
CA GLN A 494 8.69 0.47 17.31
C GLN A 494 9.17 -0.72 18.10
N LEU A 495 8.60 -0.88 19.30
CA LEU A 495 8.87 -2.02 20.17
C LEU A 495 7.65 -2.93 20.28
N ALA A 496 7.92 -4.22 20.42
CA ALA A 496 6.96 -5.22 20.87
C ALA A 496 7.63 -6.14 21.90
N ILE A 497 6.85 -7.02 22.52
CA ILE A 497 7.31 -7.88 23.62
C ILE A 497 7.13 -9.35 23.24
N LEU A 498 8.22 -10.11 23.29
CA LEU A 498 8.19 -11.57 23.29
C LEU A 498 8.13 -12.04 24.76
N ARG A 499 6.99 -12.58 25.18
CA ARG A 499 6.73 -12.95 26.57
C ARG A 499 6.69 -14.46 26.75
N TYR A 500 7.46 -14.99 27.69
CA TYR A 500 7.35 -16.38 28.10
C TYR A 500 6.11 -16.58 28.99
N ALA A 501 5.42 -17.71 28.82
CA ALA A 501 4.23 -18.05 29.60
C ALA A 501 4.56 -18.11 31.10
N ARG A 502 3.81 -17.33 31.90
CA ARG A 502 4.03 -17.04 33.34
C ARG A 502 5.21 -16.09 33.65
N GLY A 503 5.91 -15.57 32.65
CA GLY A 503 6.87 -14.48 32.81
C GLY A 503 6.20 -13.12 33.10
N PRO A 504 6.98 -12.07 33.41
CA PRO A 504 6.47 -10.71 33.59
C PRO A 504 5.80 -10.17 32.32
N TYR A 505 5.05 -9.08 32.43
CA TYR A 505 4.44 -8.40 31.27
C TYR A 505 5.38 -7.41 30.57
N HIS A 506 6.47 -7.01 31.23
CA HIS A 506 7.49 -6.11 30.70
C HIS A 506 8.87 -6.75 30.81
N PRO A 507 9.77 -6.54 29.83
CA PRO A 507 11.17 -6.94 29.94
C PRO A 507 11.88 -6.29 31.13
N SER A 508 12.87 -6.99 31.69
CA SER A 508 13.69 -6.51 32.81
C SER A 508 14.83 -5.58 32.39
N THR A 509 15.21 -5.61 31.11
CA THR A 509 16.22 -4.72 30.52
C THR A 509 15.57 -3.44 30.01
N GLU A 510 16.31 -2.32 30.06
CA GLU A 510 15.92 -1.05 29.45
C GLU A 510 15.45 -1.22 27.98
N PRO A 511 14.44 -0.46 27.52
CA PRO A 511 13.97 -0.50 26.14
C PRO A 511 15.08 -0.06 25.17
N PRO A 512 15.33 -0.80 24.07
CA PRO A 512 16.33 -0.42 23.09
C PRO A 512 15.91 0.88 22.38
N THR A 513 16.90 1.71 22.06
CA THR A 513 16.69 2.96 21.32
C THR A 513 17.10 2.78 19.86
N TYR A 514 16.78 3.76 19.02
CA TYR A 514 17.13 3.70 17.60
C TYR A 514 18.65 3.54 17.37
N ASP A 515 19.48 4.34 18.08
CA ASP A 515 20.96 4.27 18.01
C ASP A 515 21.50 3.07 18.78
N PHE A 516 21.09 2.94 20.05
CA PHE A 516 21.50 1.86 20.94
C PHE A 516 20.45 0.75 20.88
N GLY A 517 20.40 0.10 19.72
CA GLY A 517 19.50 -1.00 19.42
C GLY A 517 20.00 -2.37 19.89
N LEU A 518 19.21 -3.40 19.62
CA LEU A 518 19.57 -4.78 19.92
C LEU A 518 20.77 -5.26 19.06
N PRO A 519 21.61 -6.19 19.56
CA PRO A 519 22.71 -6.77 18.77
C PRO A 519 22.20 -7.42 17.49
N GLN A 520 22.75 -7.02 16.35
CA GLN A 520 22.19 -7.39 15.03
C GLN A 520 22.59 -8.79 14.57
N GLY A 521 23.73 -9.31 15.04
CA GLY A 521 24.26 -10.64 14.68
C GLY A 521 24.39 -10.84 13.16
N VAL A 522 23.98 -12.01 12.68
CA VAL A 522 23.86 -12.28 11.23
C VAL A 522 22.60 -11.60 10.68
N VAL A 523 22.75 -10.81 9.62
CA VAL A 523 21.67 -10.02 9.01
C VAL A 523 21.21 -10.64 7.69
N LEU A 524 19.91 -10.94 7.57
CA LEU A 524 19.29 -11.25 6.28
C LEU A 524 19.06 -9.96 5.48
N ASN A 525 19.46 -9.98 4.21
CA ASN A 525 19.20 -8.94 3.20
C ASN A 525 19.71 -7.51 3.52
N PRO A 526 20.97 -7.31 3.97
CA PRO A 526 21.44 -5.97 4.34
C PRO A 526 21.62 -5.02 3.14
N LEU A 527 21.41 -3.72 3.38
CA LEU A 527 21.42 -2.68 2.34
C LEU A 527 22.79 -2.50 1.64
N ASP A 528 23.87 -2.84 2.36
CA ASP A 528 25.25 -2.79 1.84
C ASP A 528 25.67 -4.07 1.11
N ALA A 529 24.81 -5.10 1.04
CA ALA A 529 25.20 -6.44 0.65
C ALA A 529 25.79 -6.54 -0.76
N ILE A 530 26.83 -7.36 -0.88
CA ILE A 530 27.53 -7.68 -2.12
C ILE A 530 27.28 -9.16 -2.39
N CYS A 531 26.09 -9.46 -2.95
CA CYS A 531 25.53 -10.81 -3.00
C CYS A 531 26.26 -11.82 -3.88
N ASN A 532 27.23 -11.38 -4.69
CA ASN A 532 28.14 -12.24 -5.45
C ASN A 532 29.38 -12.68 -4.65
N ARG A 533 29.40 -12.49 -3.32
CA ARG A 533 30.45 -12.97 -2.40
C ARG A 533 29.83 -13.46 -1.09
N PRO A 534 30.39 -14.51 -0.45
CA PRO A 534 29.98 -14.92 0.88
C PRO A 534 30.40 -13.87 1.93
N ARG A 535 29.60 -13.75 2.99
CA ARG A 535 29.85 -12.94 4.20
C ARG A 535 29.49 -13.80 5.41
N GLU A 536 30.20 -13.61 6.52
CA GLU A 536 29.90 -14.29 7.79
C GLU A 536 28.82 -13.55 8.60
N ASP A 537 28.69 -12.23 8.36
CA ASP A 537 27.76 -11.32 9.05
C ASP A 537 26.44 -11.09 8.29
N ALA A 538 26.31 -11.61 7.06
CA ALA A 538 25.21 -11.30 6.17
C ALA A 538 24.81 -12.45 5.25
N VAL A 539 23.50 -12.60 5.03
CA VAL A 539 22.89 -13.54 4.08
C VAL A 539 22.11 -12.76 3.04
N CYS A 540 22.40 -12.94 1.75
CA CYS A 540 21.59 -12.39 0.66
C CYS A 540 20.42 -13.30 0.28
N ILE A 541 19.35 -12.72 -0.28
CA ILE A 541 18.24 -13.50 -0.84
C ILE A 541 18.74 -14.53 -1.84
N SER A 542 19.61 -14.16 -2.79
CA SER A 542 20.19 -15.09 -3.79
C SER A 542 21.07 -16.23 -3.22
N GLN A 543 21.36 -16.22 -1.91
CA GLN A 543 22.10 -17.28 -1.22
C GLN A 543 21.16 -18.28 -0.51
N LEU A 544 19.89 -17.92 -0.32
CA LEU A 544 18.84 -18.84 0.12
C LEU A 544 18.66 -19.95 -0.93
N LYS A 545 18.20 -21.12 -0.49
CA LYS A 545 17.96 -22.28 -1.36
C LYS A 545 16.52 -22.74 -1.22
N ASN A 546 15.83 -23.00 -2.33
CA ASN A 546 14.44 -23.46 -2.31
C ASN A 546 14.34 -24.87 -1.71
N ALA A 547 13.38 -25.12 -0.82
CA ALA A 547 13.16 -26.44 -0.20
C ALA A 547 12.22 -27.37 -0.99
N ARG A 548 11.59 -26.87 -2.06
CA ARG A 548 10.78 -27.64 -3.02
C ARG A 548 11.57 -27.91 -4.30
N SER A 549 11.16 -28.94 -5.03
CA SER A 549 11.63 -29.19 -6.40
C SER A 549 11.34 -27.99 -7.30
N ILE A 550 12.29 -27.67 -8.19
CA ILE A 550 12.15 -26.60 -9.19
C ILE A 550 11.96 -27.25 -10.56
N ASP A 551 11.07 -26.66 -11.36
CA ASP A 551 10.91 -26.97 -12.78
C ASP A 551 12.25 -26.82 -13.52
N GLU A 552 12.74 -27.92 -14.10
CA GLU A 552 14.02 -27.97 -14.80
C GLU A 552 14.11 -26.96 -15.96
N GLY A 553 12.98 -26.61 -16.58
CA GLY A 553 12.92 -25.58 -17.62
C GLY A 553 13.30 -24.18 -17.12
N LEU A 554 13.12 -23.87 -15.83
CA LEU A 554 13.61 -22.60 -15.26
C LEU A 554 15.13 -22.59 -15.06
N LEU A 555 15.75 -23.78 -14.97
CA LEU A 555 17.17 -23.98 -14.70
C LEU A 555 18.02 -24.14 -15.97
N GLN A 556 17.40 -24.24 -17.16
CA GLN A 556 18.10 -24.33 -18.45
C GLN A 556 18.99 -23.11 -18.69
N GLU A 557 20.11 -23.23 -19.42
CA GLU A 557 21.06 -22.10 -19.55
C GLU A 557 20.40 -20.84 -20.16
N ARG A 558 19.61 -21.01 -21.22
CA ARG A 558 19.02 -19.92 -22.01
C ARG A 558 17.49 -19.85 -21.84
N PRO A 559 16.91 -18.70 -21.46
CA PRO A 559 15.45 -18.53 -21.43
C PRO A 559 14.88 -18.45 -22.86
N ASP A 560 13.57 -18.65 -22.99
CA ASP A 560 12.85 -18.48 -24.26
C ASP A 560 12.67 -16.98 -24.59
N VAL A 561 12.45 -16.17 -23.55
CA VAL A 561 12.33 -14.70 -23.63
C VAL A 561 13.24 -14.07 -22.59
N LYS A 562 14.01 -13.04 -22.98
CA LYS A 562 14.82 -12.24 -22.05
C LYS A 562 14.41 -10.77 -22.16
N ILE A 563 14.04 -10.17 -21.04
CA ILE A 563 13.56 -8.78 -20.93
C ILE A 563 14.53 -8.03 -20.03
N PHE A 564 15.02 -6.86 -20.47
CA PHE A 564 15.77 -5.93 -19.64
C PHE A 564 14.87 -4.76 -19.30
N LEU A 565 14.73 -4.45 -18.01
CA LEU A 565 13.92 -3.36 -17.51
C LEU A 565 14.82 -2.42 -16.70
N PRO A 566 15.48 -1.44 -17.36
CA PRO A 566 16.13 -0.35 -16.64
C PRO A 566 15.06 0.55 -16.03
N PHE A 567 15.31 1.04 -14.82
CA PHE A 567 14.41 2.00 -14.20
C PHE A 567 15.19 3.20 -13.64
N ARG A 568 14.63 4.39 -13.82
CA ARG A 568 15.23 5.67 -13.41
C ARG A 568 14.17 6.69 -13.08
N PHE A 569 14.58 7.78 -12.44
CA PHE A 569 13.79 9.00 -12.45
C PHE A 569 14.14 9.86 -13.68
N LEU A 570 13.12 10.49 -14.26
CA LEU A 570 13.29 11.70 -15.03
C LEU A 570 13.13 12.89 -14.07
N PHE A 571 14.10 13.80 -14.09
CA PHE A 571 14.06 15.05 -13.33
C PHE A 571 13.56 16.16 -14.26
N TYR A 572 12.49 16.82 -13.88
CA TYR A 572 11.97 17.98 -14.57
C TYR A 572 12.59 19.27 -14.03
N ARG A 573 12.66 20.27 -14.89
CA ARG A 573 12.71 21.68 -14.45
C ARG A 573 11.29 22.17 -14.14
N PRO A 574 11.10 23.09 -13.17
CA PRO A 574 9.78 23.66 -12.90
C PRO A 574 9.12 24.26 -14.16
N GLU A 575 9.91 24.86 -15.06
CA GLU A 575 9.45 25.45 -16.32
C GLU A 575 9.01 24.40 -17.37
N GLU A 576 9.27 23.10 -17.14
CA GLU A 576 8.81 21.98 -17.97
C GLU A 576 7.51 21.36 -17.42
N VAL A 577 7.31 21.41 -16.09
CA VAL A 577 6.09 20.93 -15.42
C VAL A 577 4.95 21.94 -15.55
N PHE A 578 5.24 23.23 -15.32
CA PHE A 578 4.22 24.27 -15.16
C PHE A 578 3.99 25.11 -16.44
N GLN A 579 4.08 24.49 -17.61
CA GLN A 579 3.73 25.17 -18.87
C GLN A 579 2.20 25.28 -19.00
N PRO A 580 1.64 26.45 -19.38
CA PRO A 580 0.21 26.62 -19.53
C PRO A 580 -0.42 25.59 -20.48
N ASN A 581 -1.56 25.02 -20.06
CA ASN A 581 -2.29 23.94 -20.77
C ASN A 581 -1.51 22.61 -20.91
N THR A 582 -0.46 22.39 -20.12
CA THR A 582 0.18 21.08 -19.94
C THR A 582 -0.05 20.57 -18.52
N TYR A 583 -0.16 19.24 -18.37
CA TYR A 583 -0.52 18.59 -17.10
C TYR A 583 0.35 17.35 -16.85
N ASN A 584 1.68 17.54 -16.93
CA ASN A 584 2.64 16.47 -16.67
C ASN A 584 2.51 15.97 -15.23
N ARG A 585 2.47 14.64 -15.05
CA ARG A 585 2.52 14.02 -13.71
C ARG A 585 3.91 14.16 -13.11
N TYR A 586 3.99 14.41 -11.81
CA TYR A 586 5.24 14.49 -11.07
C TYR A 586 5.03 14.07 -9.60
N LEU A 587 6.14 13.72 -8.95
CA LEU A 587 6.34 13.62 -7.52
C LEU A 587 7.37 14.69 -7.14
N VAL A 588 7.32 15.23 -5.91
CA VAL A 588 8.38 16.06 -5.35
C VAL A 588 9.19 15.21 -4.39
N ALA A 589 10.46 15.01 -4.70
CA ALA A 589 11.41 14.28 -3.86
C ALA A 589 11.72 15.08 -2.56
N PRO A 590 12.28 14.45 -1.51
CA PRO A 590 12.66 15.16 -0.28
C PRO A 590 13.64 16.33 -0.48
N THR A 591 14.38 16.35 -1.60
CA THR A 591 15.28 17.43 -2.03
C THR A 591 14.56 18.64 -2.64
N GLY A 592 13.27 18.53 -2.95
CA GLY A 592 12.48 19.51 -3.71
C GLY A 592 12.48 19.28 -5.23
N ASP A 593 13.25 18.30 -5.71
CA ASP A 593 13.29 17.94 -7.14
C ASP A 593 11.95 17.39 -7.62
N HIS A 594 11.49 17.85 -8.79
CA HIS A 594 10.27 17.36 -9.42
C HIS A 594 10.64 16.18 -10.33
N VAL A 595 10.11 15.00 -10.04
CA VAL A 595 10.52 13.74 -10.70
C VAL A 595 9.33 12.92 -11.18
N ILE A 596 9.56 12.06 -12.16
CA ILE A 596 8.65 10.97 -12.53
C ILE A 596 9.42 9.66 -12.70
N SER A 597 8.84 8.55 -12.25
CA SER A 597 9.41 7.20 -12.43
C SER A 597 9.25 6.74 -13.88
N LEU A 598 10.33 6.19 -14.44
CA LEU A 598 10.36 5.52 -15.73
C LEU A 598 10.87 4.08 -15.56
N VAL A 599 10.22 3.14 -16.26
CA VAL A 599 10.69 1.77 -16.47
C VAL A 599 10.74 1.54 -17.97
N ASP A 600 11.89 1.14 -18.49
CA ASP A 600 12.17 1.03 -19.93
C ASP A 600 11.82 2.34 -20.70
N GLU A 601 12.29 3.46 -20.16
CA GLU A 601 12.04 4.83 -20.66
C GLU A 601 10.56 5.28 -20.68
N ILE A 602 9.64 4.52 -20.07
CA ILE A 602 8.19 4.77 -20.07
C ILE A 602 7.69 5.02 -18.65
N SER A 603 6.85 6.04 -18.45
CA SER A 603 6.02 6.18 -17.25
C SER A 603 4.65 5.57 -17.49
N PHE A 604 4.28 4.60 -16.66
CA PHE A 604 3.02 3.88 -16.80
C PHE A 604 1.80 4.79 -16.53
N THR A 605 0.85 4.76 -17.46
CA THR A 605 -0.51 5.28 -17.29
C THR A 605 -1.52 4.13 -17.29
N PHE A 606 -2.45 4.18 -16.33
CA PHE A 606 -3.62 3.30 -16.34
C PHE A 606 -4.46 3.58 -17.59
N PRO A 607 -4.97 2.54 -18.27
CA PRO A 607 -5.92 2.70 -19.36
C PRO A 607 -7.31 3.15 -18.84
N PRO A 608 -8.18 3.68 -19.71
CA PRO A 608 -9.50 4.18 -19.29
C PRO A 608 -10.46 3.06 -18.81
N SER A 609 -10.21 1.82 -19.22
CA SER A 609 -10.96 0.62 -18.87
C SER A 609 -9.99 -0.53 -18.57
N PRO A 610 -10.39 -1.59 -17.84
CA PRO A 610 -9.51 -2.72 -17.53
C PRO A 610 -9.31 -3.60 -18.77
N PRO A 611 -8.10 -3.70 -19.35
CA PRO A 611 -7.86 -4.49 -20.55
C PRO A 611 -8.15 -5.99 -20.36
N LEU A 612 -8.18 -6.50 -19.12
CA LEU A 612 -8.57 -7.88 -18.86
C LEU A 612 -10.00 -8.22 -19.32
N SER A 613 -10.92 -7.26 -19.27
CA SER A 613 -12.34 -7.47 -19.63
C SER A 613 -12.82 -6.56 -20.78
N GLN A 614 -12.12 -5.45 -21.03
CA GLN A 614 -12.55 -4.35 -21.87
C GLN A 614 -11.43 -3.90 -22.84
N ILE A 615 -10.61 -4.83 -23.32
CA ILE A 615 -9.48 -4.54 -24.24
C ILE A 615 -9.90 -3.76 -25.49
N ASN A 616 -11.10 -4.04 -26.02
CA ASN A 616 -11.62 -3.39 -27.23
C ASN A 616 -12.05 -1.93 -27.01
N ASP A 617 -12.21 -1.50 -25.76
CA ASP A 617 -12.53 -0.11 -25.40
C ASP A 617 -11.26 0.75 -25.32
N ILE A 618 -10.07 0.14 -25.49
CA ILE A 618 -8.76 0.79 -25.39
C ILE A 618 -8.13 0.84 -26.80
N PRO A 619 -7.81 2.03 -27.33
CA PRO A 619 -7.14 2.14 -28.62
C PRO A 619 -5.78 1.40 -28.61
N PRO A 620 -5.46 0.54 -29.61
CA PRO A 620 -4.21 -0.21 -29.63
C PRO A 620 -2.93 0.64 -29.49
N GLU A 621 -2.96 1.87 -30.00
CA GLU A 621 -1.89 2.87 -29.92
C GLU A 621 -1.60 3.38 -28.50
N GLN A 622 -2.50 3.13 -27.53
CA GLN A 622 -2.26 3.47 -26.12
C GLN A 622 -1.28 2.51 -25.42
N PHE A 623 -1.13 1.29 -25.95
CA PHE A 623 -0.18 0.31 -25.42
C PHE A 623 1.20 0.52 -26.03
N CYS A 624 2.23 0.58 -25.18
CA CYS A 624 3.62 0.62 -25.65
C CYS A 624 4.60 -0.13 -24.73
N ASN A 625 5.84 -0.28 -25.18
CA ASN A 625 7.03 -0.81 -24.51
C ASN A 625 8.27 -0.19 -25.20
N GLY A 626 9.49 -0.46 -24.72
CA GLY A 626 10.71 0.19 -25.23
C GLY A 626 10.91 0.13 -26.76
N ASP A 627 10.44 -0.95 -27.39
CA ASP A 627 10.57 -1.20 -28.84
C ASP A 627 9.53 -0.47 -29.70
N ASN A 628 8.32 -0.18 -29.16
CA ASN A 628 7.19 0.38 -29.91
C ASN A 628 6.61 1.69 -29.33
N ARG A 629 7.44 2.49 -28.65
CA ARG A 629 7.06 3.80 -28.12
C ARG A 629 6.44 4.72 -29.20
N PRO A 630 5.46 5.58 -28.83
CA PRO A 630 4.91 6.60 -29.71
C PRO A 630 5.99 7.45 -30.42
N ALA A 631 5.77 7.77 -31.69
CA ALA A 631 6.78 8.43 -32.54
C ALA A 631 7.15 9.86 -32.07
N ASP A 632 6.26 10.48 -31.29
CA ASP A 632 6.39 11.80 -30.67
C ASP A 632 6.79 11.73 -29.18
N CYS A 633 7.10 10.56 -28.63
CA CYS A 633 7.59 10.44 -27.24
C CYS A 633 8.94 11.16 -27.05
N GLY A 634 8.88 12.28 -26.33
CA GLY A 634 10.05 12.94 -25.75
C GLY A 634 10.60 12.21 -24.52
N ALA A 635 11.35 12.92 -23.68
CA ALA A 635 11.98 12.36 -22.48
C ALA A 635 10.98 11.88 -21.41
N ASN A 636 9.76 12.44 -21.39
CA ASN A 636 8.63 11.97 -20.59
C ASN A 636 7.66 11.17 -21.49
N CYS A 637 7.99 9.92 -21.78
CA CYS A 637 7.11 9.03 -22.54
C CYS A 637 6.06 8.42 -21.60
N MET A 638 4.77 8.62 -21.89
CA MET A 638 3.66 8.16 -21.05
C MET A 638 2.71 7.29 -21.86
N CYS A 639 2.55 6.02 -21.48
CA CYS A 639 1.64 5.07 -22.13
C CYS A 639 1.24 3.96 -21.15
N THR A 640 0.28 3.12 -21.55
CA THR A 640 -0.02 1.89 -20.82
C THR A 640 1.05 0.85 -21.19
N HIS A 641 2.12 0.78 -20.38
CA HIS A 641 3.25 -0.12 -20.63
C HIS A 641 2.78 -1.59 -20.61
N LYS A 642 2.92 -2.29 -21.74
CA LYS A 642 2.52 -3.69 -21.94
C LYS A 642 3.59 -4.46 -22.71
N VAL A 643 3.97 -5.64 -22.18
CA VAL A 643 4.84 -6.61 -22.86
C VAL A 643 4.05 -7.89 -23.11
N ASP A 644 3.94 -8.29 -24.38
CA ASP A 644 3.31 -9.56 -24.77
C ASP A 644 4.31 -10.72 -24.67
N ILE A 645 3.94 -11.77 -23.95
CA ILE A 645 4.79 -12.93 -23.67
C ILE A 645 4.11 -14.20 -24.25
N PRO A 646 4.84 -15.09 -24.94
CA PRO A 646 4.26 -16.37 -25.38
C PRO A 646 3.83 -17.22 -24.19
N PHE A 647 2.64 -17.82 -24.25
CA PHE A 647 2.17 -18.73 -23.20
C PHE A 647 3.15 -19.90 -23.00
N ASN A 648 3.36 -20.26 -21.74
CA ASN A 648 4.29 -21.30 -21.27
C ASN A 648 5.80 -21.02 -21.48
N ALA A 649 6.18 -19.85 -22.00
CA ALA A 649 7.59 -19.47 -22.17
C ALA A 649 8.32 -19.32 -20.82
N ILE A 650 9.60 -19.71 -20.81
CA ILE A 650 10.56 -19.39 -19.75
C ILE A 650 11.06 -17.96 -19.97
N VAL A 651 10.63 -17.05 -19.08
CA VAL A 651 10.99 -15.63 -19.13
C VAL A 651 12.11 -15.37 -18.14
N GLU A 652 13.17 -14.69 -18.59
CA GLU A 652 14.18 -14.09 -17.72
C GLU A 652 14.03 -12.56 -17.74
N VAL A 653 13.85 -11.97 -16.56
CA VAL A 653 13.77 -10.52 -16.39
C VAL A 653 15.03 -10.04 -15.69
N VAL A 654 15.66 -9.01 -16.26
CA VAL A 654 16.82 -8.30 -15.69
C VAL A 654 16.38 -6.89 -15.31
N LEU A 655 16.15 -6.67 -14.02
CA LEU A 655 15.92 -5.33 -13.46
C LEU A 655 17.27 -4.62 -13.29
N VAL A 656 17.38 -3.36 -13.72
CA VAL A 656 18.64 -2.58 -13.65
C VAL A 656 18.38 -1.21 -13.01
N ASP A 657 19.06 -0.92 -11.89
CA ASP A 657 18.93 0.35 -11.18
C ASP A 657 19.77 1.45 -11.81
N GLU A 658 19.11 2.40 -12.47
CA GLU A 658 19.69 3.64 -12.99
C GLU A 658 19.33 4.88 -12.15
N VAL A 659 18.66 4.73 -11.00
CA VAL A 659 18.15 5.84 -10.16
C VAL A 659 19.28 6.62 -9.48
N GLN A 660 20.44 5.99 -9.22
CA GLN A 660 21.68 6.63 -8.74
C GLN A 660 21.59 7.36 -7.38
N GLN A 661 20.47 7.28 -6.68
CA GLN A 661 20.23 7.92 -5.38
C GLN A 661 20.66 6.99 -4.24
N PRO A 662 21.66 7.33 -3.40
CA PRO A 662 22.11 6.45 -2.32
C PRO A 662 21.02 6.15 -1.30
N ASN A 663 21.06 4.95 -0.69
CA ASN A 663 20.14 4.47 0.34
C ASN A 663 18.64 4.39 -0.06
N LEU A 664 18.30 4.72 -1.30
CA LEU A 664 17.00 4.38 -1.89
C LEU A 664 17.04 2.92 -2.37
N SER A 665 15.91 2.23 -2.24
CA SER A 665 15.72 0.84 -2.67
C SER A 665 14.35 0.69 -3.32
N HIS A 666 14.31 -0.10 -4.38
CA HIS A 666 13.13 -0.23 -5.23
C HIS A 666 12.64 -1.68 -5.13
N PRO A 667 11.66 -1.98 -4.25
CA PRO A 667 10.97 -3.27 -4.25
C PRO A 667 10.09 -3.37 -5.48
N PHE A 668 10.29 -4.42 -6.27
CA PHE A 668 9.45 -4.74 -7.42
C PHE A 668 8.59 -5.96 -7.11
N HIS A 669 7.28 -5.82 -7.22
CA HIS A 669 6.33 -6.94 -7.08
C HIS A 669 5.86 -7.44 -8.45
N LEU A 670 5.77 -8.78 -8.62
CA LEU A 670 5.15 -9.42 -9.78
C LEU A 670 3.83 -10.09 -9.40
N HIS A 671 2.73 -9.57 -9.95
CA HIS A 671 1.39 -10.12 -9.80
C HIS A 671 1.25 -11.54 -10.40
N GLY A 672 0.44 -12.39 -9.76
CA GLY A 672 0.02 -13.70 -10.29
C GLY A 672 1.10 -14.80 -10.31
N TYR A 673 2.30 -14.56 -9.80
CA TYR A 673 3.44 -15.48 -9.90
C TYR A 673 4.35 -15.43 -8.68
N ALA A 674 5.04 -16.56 -8.42
CA ALA A 674 6.33 -16.54 -7.73
C ALA A 674 7.45 -16.80 -8.76
N PHE A 675 8.47 -15.95 -8.77
CA PHE A 675 9.65 -16.06 -9.63
C PHE A 675 10.86 -16.63 -8.88
N LYS A 676 11.75 -17.30 -9.61
CA LYS A 676 13.04 -17.81 -9.13
C LYS A 676 14.09 -16.71 -9.24
N VAL A 677 14.64 -16.24 -8.13
CA VAL A 677 15.73 -15.24 -8.15
C VAL A 677 17.05 -15.97 -8.41
N ILE A 678 17.58 -15.85 -9.63
CA ILE A 678 18.82 -16.52 -10.03
C ILE A 678 20.04 -15.61 -9.91
N GLY A 679 19.87 -14.28 -9.83
CA GLY A 679 20.99 -13.35 -9.73
C GLY A 679 20.64 -12.09 -8.95
N ILE A 680 21.54 -11.67 -8.06
CA ILE A 680 21.53 -10.34 -7.45
C ILE A 680 22.98 -9.86 -7.44
N GLY A 681 23.24 -8.64 -7.92
CA GLY A 681 24.60 -8.14 -7.99
C GLY A 681 24.73 -6.64 -8.23
N ARG A 682 25.99 -6.20 -8.25
CA ARG A 682 26.43 -4.88 -8.72
C ARG A 682 27.48 -5.08 -9.82
N SER A 683 27.86 -4.01 -10.52
CA SER A 683 28.96 -4.08 -11.50
C SER A 683 30.23 -4.68 -10.87
N PRO A 684 30.89 -5.66 -11.51
CA PRO A 684 32.17 -6.20 -11.02
C PRO A 684 33.33 -5.20 -11.20
N ASP A 685 33.21 -4.27 -12.16
CA ASP A 685 34.16 -3.17 -12.32
C ASP A 685 33.87 -2.07 -11.29
N LYS A 686 34.80 -1.88 -10.35
CA LYS A 686 34.76 -0.85 -9.30
C LYS A 686 34.82 0.58 -9.83
N ASN A 687 35.26 0.79 -11.07
CA ASN A 687 35.28 2.10 -11.70
C ASN A 687 33.90 2.51 -12.21
N VAL A 688 33.01 1.54 -12.46
CA VAL A 688 31.63 1.78 -12.87
C VAL A 688 30.80 2.18 -11.64
N LYS A 689 30.80 3.49 -11.37
CA LYS A 689 29.99 4.10 -10.32
C LYS A 689 28.48 4.15 -10.62
N LYS A 690 28.09 3.84 -11.87
CA LYS A 690 26.73 3.93 -12.40
C LYS A 690 26.52 2.81 -13.43
N ILE A 691 25.73 1.79 -13.11
CA ILE A 691 25.23 0.83 -14.08
C ILE A 691 24.18 1.51 -14.96
N ASN A 692 24.02 1.00 -16.18
CA ASN A 692 22.93 1.35 -17.08
C ASN A 692 22.63 0.16 -18.01
N LEU A 693 21.54 0.23 -18.79
CA LEU A 693 21.12 -0.80 -19.73
C LEU A 693 22.28 -1.25 -20.65
N LYS A 694 23.05 -0.30 -21.19
CA LYS A 694 24.19 -0.60 -22.07
C LYS A 694 25.26 -1.43 -21.36
N HIS A 695 25.57 -1.10 -20.10
CA HIS A 695 26.52 -1.86 -19.28
C HIS A 695 25.98 -3.22 -18.87
N ALA A 696 24.70 -3.31 -18.48
CA ALA A 696 24.04 -4.57 -18.16
C ALA A 696 24.02 -5.52 -19.38
N LEU A 697 23.78 -5.00 -20.58
CA LEU A 697 23.86 -5.76 -21.84
C LEU A 697 25.28 -6.19 -22.21
N ASP A 698 26.33 -5.42 -21.88
CA ASP A 698 27.72 -5.84 -22.04
C ASP A 698 28.08 -6.96 -21.05
N LEU A 699 27.72 -6.79 -19.78
CA LEU A 699 27.89 -7.81 -18.75
C LEU A 699 27.17 -9.10 -19.12
N ASP A 700 25.96 -9.03 -19.68
CA ASP A 700 25.21 -10.23 -20.12
C ASP A 700 25.92 -10.96 -21.27
N ARG A 701 26.28 -10.22 -22.33
CA ARG A 701 27.01 -10.77 -23.49
C ARG A 701 28.34 -11.43 -23.12
N ARG A 702 28.98 -10.95 -22.06
CA ARG A 702 30.26 -11.46 -21.55
C ARG A 702 30.12 -12.55 -20.48
N GLY A 703 28.90 -12.94 -20.11
CA GLY A 703 28.66 -13.91 -19.03
C GLY A 703 29.00 -13.40 -17.62
N LEU A 704 29.03 -12.07 -17.43
CA LEU A 704 29.39 -11.41 -16.18
C LEU A 704 28.19 -10.95 -15.33
N LEU A 705 26.96 -11.07 -15.85
CA LEU A 705 25.77 -11.06 -15.00
C LEU A 705 25.68 -12.40 -14.27
N HIS A 706 25.90 -12.36 -12.96
CA HIS A 706 25.95 -13.53 -12.09
C HIS A 706 24.61 -14.26 -12.05
N ARG A 707 24.63 -15.56 -12.33
CA ARG A 707 23.48 -16.46 -12.25
C ARG A 707 23.84 -17.69 -11.43
N GLU A 708 22.95 -18.07 -10.53
CA GLU A 708 23.01 -19.24 -9.67
C GLU A 708 21.74 -20.07 -9.91
N PHE A 709 21.93 -21.30 -10.39
CA PHE A 709 20.86 -22.23 -10.76
C PHE A 709 20.71 -23.37 -9.75
N ASN A 710 21.62 -23.49 -8.77
CA ASN A 710 21.47 -24.45 -7.68
C ASN A 710 20.36 -24.00 -6.72
N LEU A 711 19.16 -24.56 -6.88
CA LEU A 711 17.98 -24.33 -6.05
C LEU A 711 17.63 -22.85 -5.81
N PRO A 712 17.51 -21.98 -6.84
CA PRO A 712 17.21 -20.57 -6.65
C PRO A 712 15.91 -20.34 -5.85
N PRO A 713 15.93 -19.42 -4.88
CA PRO A 713 14.79 -19.17 -4.00
C PRO A 713 13.63 -18.55 -4.79
N SER A 714 12.43 -18.69 -4.25
CA SER A 714 11.22 -18.11 -4.84
C SER A 714 10.80 -16.86 -4.09
N LYS A 715 10.41 -15.85 -4.86
CA LYS A 715 10.01 -14.52 -4.41
C LYS A 715 8.83 -14.08 -5.27
N ASP A 716 7.99 -13.19 -4.77
CA ASP A 716 7.08 -12.41 -5.63
C ASP A 716 7.33 -10.89 -5.48
N THR A 717 8.11 -10.49 -4.49
CA THR A 717 8.63 -9.13 -4.35
C THR A 717 10.15 -9.19 -4.24
N ILE A 718 10.89 -8.31 -4.90
CA ILE A 718 12.35 -8.24 -4.73
C ILE A 718 12.87 -6.80 -4.80
N ALA A 719 13.66 -6.39 -3.81
CA ALA A 719 14.37 -5.12 -3.87
C ALA A 719 15.61 -5.22 -4.76
N VAL A 720 15.74 -4.30 -5.71
CA VAL A 720 16.96 -4.17 -6.51
C VAL A 720 18.02 -3.44 -5.68
N PRO A 721 19.24 -4.00 -5.52
CA PRO A 721 20.31 -3.31 -4.80
C PRO A 721 20.70 -2.02 -5.50
N ASN A 722 20.95 -0.98 -4.70
CA ASN A 722 21.40 0.32 -5.19
C ASN A 722 22.58 0.19 -6.17
N ASN A 723 22.47 0.83 -7.35
CA ASN A 723 23.44 0.76 -8.45
C ASN A 723 23.78 -0.70 -8.85
N GLY A 724 22.75 -1.54 -8.94
CA GLY A 724 22.84 -2.97 -9.13
C GLY A 724 21.82 -3.54 -10.10
N TYR A 725 21.69 -4.86 -10.07
CA TYR A 725 20.74 -5.60 -10.89
C TYR A 725 20.17 -6.80 -10.13
N VAL A 726 18.99 -7.22 -10.55
CA VAL A 726 18.37 -8.50 -10.18
C VAL A 726 18.03 -9.25 -11.45
N VAL A 727 18.35 -10.55 -11.49
CA VAL A 727 17.94 -11.47 -12.54
C VAL A 727 17.00 -12.50 -11.91
N PHE A 728 15.78 -12.59 -12.42
CA PHE A 728 14.82 -13.62 -12.01
C PHE A 728 14.17 -14.30 -13.21
N ARG A 729 13.60 -15.48 -12.96
CA ARG A 729 12.88 -16.26 -13.98
C ARG A 729 11.53 -16.76 -13.50
N PHE A 730 10.57 -16.81 -14.41
CA PHE A 730 9.29 -17.47 -14.21
C PHE A 730 8.84 -18.13 -15.53
N ARG A 731 7.89 -19.05 -15.42
CA ARG A 731 7.21 -19.66 -16.57
C ARG A 731 5.89 -18.92 -16.77
N ALA A 732 5.59 -18.47 -17.98
CA ALA A 732 4.36 -17.75 -18.29
C ALA A 732 3.12 -18.69 -18.37
N ASP A 733 2.78 -19.36 -17.27
CA ASP A 733 1.77 -20.44 -17.20
C ASP A 733 0.37 -20.04 -16.69
N ASN A 734 0.17 -18.76 -16.33
CA ASN A 734 -1.02 -18.26 -15.66
C ASN A 734 -1.86 -17.25 -16.51
N PRO A 735 -2.35 -17.63 -17.70
CA PRO A 735 -2.98 -16.70 -18.63
C PRO A 735 -4.31 -16.18 -18.08
N ALA A 736 -4.53 -14.88 -18.23
CA ALA A 736 -5.86 -14.30 -18.26
C ALA A 736 -6.72 -15.06 -19.27
N LYS A 737 -7.86 -15.63 -18.82
CA LYS A 737 -8.72 -16.45 -19.67
C LYS A 737 -9.97 -15.69 -20.12
N ASP A 738 -10.36 -15.97 -21.37
CA ASP A 738 -11.56 -15.54 -22.09
C ASP A 738 -11.66 -14.08 -22.57
N THR A 739 -11.31 -13.87 -23.86
CA THR A 739 -12.15 -13.13 -24.85
C THR A 739 -11.62 -13.25 -26.28
N GLY A 740 -11.40 -14.47 -26.80
CA GLY A 740 -11.19 -14.71 -28.25
C GLY A 740 -9.95 -14.10 -28.93
N SER A 741 -9.15 -13.31 -28.20
CA SER A 741 -7.89 -12.70 -28.60
C SER A 741 -6.72 -13.28 -27.81
N LEU A 742 -5.50 -12.95 -28.22
CA LEU A 742 -4.24 -13.46 -27.65
C LEU A 742 -4.18 -13.32 -26.11
N PRO A 743 -3.51 -14.25 -25.40
CA PRO A 743 -3.48 -14.26 -23.94
C PRO A 743 -2.91 -12.95 -23.39
N PHE A 744 -3.76 -12.19 -22.69
CA PHE A 744 -3.41 -10.86 -22.22
C PHE A 744 -2.60 -10.93 -20.92
N TRP A 745 -1.32 -10.55 -20.98
CA TRP A 745 -0.44 -10.55 -19.82
C TRP A 745 -0.45 -9.21 -19.09
N ASN A 746 -1.36 -9.06 -18.13
CA ASN A 746 -1.31 -7.98 -17.15
C ASN A 746 -0.30 -8.32 -16.05
N GLN A 747 0.98 -8.04 -16.32
CA GLN A 747 2.02 -8.03 -15.31
C GLN A 747 2.37 -6.59 -14.95
N LEU A 748 1.75 -6.04 -13.90
CA LEU A 748 2.35 -4.90 -13.24
C LEU A 748 3.56 -5.39 -12.46
N ILE A 749 4.72 -4.96 -12.93
CA ILE A 749 5.94 -4.84 -12.13
C ILE A 749 5.81 -3.47 -11.45
N ARG A 750 5.36 -3.47 -10.19
CA ARG A 750 5.14 -2.26 -9.37
C ARG A 750 6.29 -2.06 -8.39
#